data_AF-A0A7X7N694-F1
#
_entry.id   AF-A0A7X7N694-F1
#
_cell.length_a   1.000
_cell.length_b   1.000
_cell.length_c   1.000
_cell.angle_alpha   90.00
_cell.angle_beta   90.00
_cell.angle_gamma   90.00
#
_symmetry.space_group_name_H-M   'P 1'
#
loop_
_entity.id
_entity.type
_entity.pdbx_description
1 polymer ?
#
loop_
_entity_poly.entity_id
_entity_poly.type
_entity_poly.pdbx_seq_one_letter_code
_entity_poly.pdbx_strand_id
1 'polypeptide(L)'
;MSRITFVILVSLACMLVAQNQLLDDETYLIQRKSFPYTYTIRVKTKTDNSEKILNPVRWLPLSELIPDGSLVKKGDVVAKFSTEQSQYELDTLLLEEAVIDARLERRLANIDNKDIDMMDQMGSLEDRLNTFKARLDRLLAEPNPDDVRIAEGRLRIAQLNLRAADKDFNKAKDRFNRGMISRAELDSADKTRQENIVRARFAEREMELTKNPVELPDQIKRTRLEIDNCNLEIEKLKFEMGEQKKISEIQRVGAQSQKRHKTRELKEKREDIEHSTVTAPIDGYVSHNRLNNEELVIGARMWNNFAFMEIPELSTIGFQGVLLEAVRKHFNEGDKVIVRLNGKQDQPITCSLKTISTLSHDLSEKENAGWNRDQKFGVKVFDVTIQKDEEAPWLRPGMVGVAELHAATPLEGPALPLKFVRFEEGKNFIAYKGVFTEVAGTSLDGWFVLADNSWDGKTVSIRGEFKVAAKTGNEDEQRLSASGELDPINKTDIVVPDIGWWPWPKVTWLVPEETVVKKGDVVAKLDPKERERQIERIETNVAAQQATVDETEKKVELTRINGEFKLKMAKNTLEIAKLTARDTLEIVRPLPIYRAEMNRDLAKIRLEDTQRKVKREEAKANPTMSPAEIKKLKRDLRRHELNLEKAQLNLDKELEGPTEVRRSRAQLTLDEAISTYETTVKTVHFDNISIRREFERVKSNLERTQRRLQRRIKQRDNHTITSPADGLICYNKVYNQGAITKIAVGNTVGPRFNILSIPDLSEMEIKVEVPEKYYPQIKTGLEVEVRIPSLSDDRLQGQVTSVDLLFSNKTKKDTQIGLYSAREPLGEVIFNVRIRIKSDETELKPGLIGEVYFPFAK
;
A
#
# COMPACT_ATOMS: atom_id res chain seq x y z
N MET A 1 -34.94 34.79 82.62
CA MET A 1 -35.95 35.03 83.68
C MET A 1 -37.30 34.64 83.11
N SER A 2 -37.99 33.65 83.71
CA SER A 2 -39.34 33.76 84.32
C SER A 2 -40.43 34.26 83.34
N ARG A 3 -41.62 33.69 83.13
CA ARG A 3 -42.52 32.66 83.73
C ARG A 3 -43.75 32.69 82.79
N ILE A 4 -44.37 31.58 82.38
CA ILE A 4 -45.59 31.00 82.97
C ILE A 4 -46.77 32.01 83.12
N THR A 5 -47.77 31.81 82.23
CA THR A 5 -49.24 31.93 82.42
C THR A 5 -49.89 33.31 82.69
N PHE A 6 -50.83 33.73 81.82
CA PHE A 6 -52.17 34.28 82.14
C PHE A 6 -52.89 34.66 80.81
N VAL A 7 -53.99 34.02 80.39
CA VAL A 7 -55.41 34.13 80.82
C VAL A 7 -56.26 34.91 79.80
N ILE A 8 -57.31 34.22 79.36
CA ILE A 8 -58.63 34.65 78.90
C ILE A 8 -59.03 36.05 79.39
N LEU A 9 -59.26 37.01 78.48
CA LEU A 9 -60.29 38.07 78.51
C LEU A 9 -59.85 39.25 77.61
N VAL A 10 -60.34 39.29 76.36
CA VAL A 10 -60.91 40.52 75.80
C VAL A 10 -62.05 40.11 74.87
N SER A 11 -63.26 40.26 75.39
CA SER A 11 -64.52 40.20 74.67
C SER A 11 -65.15 41.60 74.70
N LEU A 12 -65.72 42.03 73.57
CA LEU A 12 -66.67 43.13 73.39
C LEU A 12 -66.16 44.57 73.63
N ALA A 13 -65.95 45.33 72.54
CA ALA A 13 -66.83 46.45 72.15
C ALA A 13 -66.19 47.33 71.06
N CYS A 14 -66.46 47.02 69.79
CA CYS A 14 -66.65 48.02 68.73
C CYS A 14 -67.54 47.38 67.66
N MET A 15 -68.79 47.84 67.61
CA MET A 15 -69.84 47.41 66.70
C MET A 15 -70.16 48.58 65.75
N LEU A 16 -70.44 48.26 64.48
CA LEU A 16 -70.89 49.09 63.33
C LEU A 16 -69.78 49.91 62.63
N VAL A 17 -69.51 49.74 61.32
CA VAL A 17 -70.43 49.86 60.16
C VAL A 17 -70.08 48.89 59.00
N ALA A 18 -71.14 48.41 58.29
CA ALA A 18 -71.21 47.72 56.98
C ALA A 18 -70.61 46.29 56.89
N GLN A 19 -71.33 45.17 57.04
CA GLN A 19 -72.52 44.61 56.37
C GLN A 19 -72.23 43.91 55.02
N ASN A 20 -72.50 42.58 55.00
CA ASN A 20 -72.67 41.65 53.87
C ASN A 20 -71.39 41.26 53.07
N GLN A 21 -71.06 40.00 52.79
CA GLN A 21 -71.86 38.77 52.64
C GLN A 21 -70.97 37.55 52.95
N LEU A 22 -71.50 36.57 53.68
CA LEU A 22 -71.00 35.19 53.61
C LEU A 22 -71.12 34.74 52.15
N LEU A 23 -70.01 34.38 51.51
CA LEU A 23 -70.06 33.59 50.29
C LEU A 23 -70.24 32.13 50.74
N ASP A 24 -71.42 31.59 50.41
CA ASP A 24 -71.70 30.15 50.45
C ASP A 24 -70.58 29.35 49.77
N ASP A 25 -70.40 28.09 50.18
CA ASP A 25 -69.42 27.10 49.66
C ASP A 25 -69.56 26.80 48.14
N GLU A 26 -70.39 27.58 47.44
CA GLU A 26 -70.74 27.47 46.02
C GLU A 26 -70.06 28.52 45.10
N THR A 27 -69.34 29.52 45.62
CA THR A 27 -68.67 30.57 44.80
C THR A 27 -67.23 30.88 45.22
N TYR A 28 -66.36 31.26 44.26
CA TYR A 28 -64.94 31.56 44.47
C TYR A 28 -64.51 32.79 43.66
N LEU A 29 -63.76 33.70 44.29
CA LEU A 29 -63.12 34.83 43.62
C LEU A 29 -61.77 34.38 43.05
N ILE A 30 -61.63 34.37 41.73
CA ILE A 30 -60.36 34.06 41.07
C ILE A 30 -59.34 35.12 41.46
N GLN A 31 -58.21 34.66 41.95
CA GLN A 31 -57.09 35.52 42.33
C GLN A 31 -55.83 34.96 41.71
N ARG A 32 -54.92 35.86 41.32
CA ARG A 32 -53.60 35.47 40.89
C ARG A 32 -52.87 34.70 41.99
N LYS A 33 -52.41 33.50 41.65
CA LYS A 33 -51.60 32.67 42.53
C LYS A 33 -50.38 32.16 41.78
N SER A 34 -49.31 32.01 42.55
CA SER A 34 -48.03 31.48 42.10
C SER A 34 -47.90 30.07 42.64
N PHE A 35 -47.74 29.08 41.76
CA PHE A 35 -47.57 27.69 42.14
C PHE A 35 -46.22 27.14 41.67
N PRO A 36 -45.52 26.34 42.49
CA PRO A 36 -44.33 25.65 42.06
C PRO A 36 -44.71 24.58 41.01
N TYR A 37 -44.21 24.70 39.78
CA TYR A 37 -44.47 23.69 38.76
C TYR A 37 -43.55 22.49 38.95
N THR A 38 -44.12 21.32 39.21
CA THR A 38 -43.37 20.07 39.36
C THR A 38 -43.76 19.07 38.29
N TYR A 39 -42.76 18.34 37.77
CA TYR A 39 -42.98 17.30 36.78
C TYR A 39 -42.12 16.08 37.07
N THR A 40 -42.69 14.88 36.94
CA THR A 40 -41.97 13.63 37.23
C THR A 40 -41.52 12.94 35.95
N ILE A 41 -40.24 12.60 35.88
CA ILE A 41 -39.69 11.79 34.78
C ILE A 41 -39.04 10.54 35.33
N ARG A 42 -39.04 9.47 34.54
CA ARG A 42 -38.18 8.31 34.82
C ARG A 42 -36.75 8.65 34.50
N VAL A 43 -35.86 8.27 35.39
CA VAL A 43 -34.43 8.49 35.22
C VAL A 43 -33.65 7.21 35.45
N LYS A 44 -32.52 7.10 34.78
CA LYS A 44 -31.53 6.04 34.95
C LYS A 44 -30.19 6.67 35.27
N THR A 45 -29.46 6.11 36.22
CA THR A 45 -28.11 6.60 36.53
C THR A 45 -27.16 6.25 35.40
N LYS A 46 -26.35 7.24 35.02
CA LYS A 46 -25.32 7.12 34.01
C LYS A 46 -24.14 7.99 34.42
N THR A 47 -22.93 7.52 34.16
CA THR A 47 -21.72 8.32 34.36
C THR A 47 -21.45 9.15 33.12
N ASP A 48 -21.14 10.42 33.31
CA ASP A 48 -20.74 11.30 32.21
C ASP A 48 -19.38 10.86 31.64
N ASN A 49 -18.47 10.43 32.52
CA ASN A 49 -17.16 9.91 32.15
C ASN A 49 -17.03 8.42 32.53
N SER A 50 -16.49 7.62 31.61
CA SER A 50 -15.97 6.29 31.92
C SER A 50 -14.56 6.16 31.34
N GLU A 51 -13.63 5.62 32.14
CA GLU A 51 -12.31 5.31 31.65
C GLU A 51 -12.33 3.94 30.97
N LYS A 52 -12.06 3.93 29.67
CA LYS A 52 -12.10 2.72 28.86
C LYS A 52 -10.74 2.05 28.87
N ILE A 53 -10.72 0.81 29.33
CA ILE A 53 -9.53 -0.02 29.31
C ILE A 53 -9.47 -0.71 27.94
N LEU A 54 -8.51 -0.26 27.16
CA LEU A 54 -8.25 -0.77 25.81
C LEU A 54 -7.34 -1.99 25.88
N ASN A 55 -7.59 -2.97 25.00
CA ASN A 55 -6.67 -4.08 24.80
C ASN A 55 -5.35 -3.55 24.21
N PRO A 56 -4.22 -3.61 24.94
CA PRO A 56 -2.96 -3.07 24.47
C PRO A 56 -2.21 -4.02 23.52
N VAL A 57 -2.60 -5.30 23.45
CA VAL A 57 -1.89 -6.35 22.71
C VAL A 57 -2.65 -6.82 21.48
N ARG A 58 -1.93 -7.34 20.48
CA ARG A 58 -2.53 -7.83 19.24
C ARG A 58 -2.90 -9.31 19.31
N TRP A 59 -4.20 -9.59 19.33
CA TRP A 59 -4.76 -10.92 19.07
C TRP A 59 -4.26 -12.03 20.02
N LEU A 60 -3.74 -11.66 21.19
CA LEU A 60 -3.37 -12.59 22.24
C LEU A 60 -4.62 -13.09 22.97
N PRO A 61 -4.66 -14.36 23.40
CA PRO A 61 -5.77 -14.88 24.19
C PRO A 61 -5.65 -14.39 25.63
N LEU A 62 -6.79 -14.04 26.21
CA LEU A 62 -6.92 -13.67 27.62
C LEU A 62 -6.56 -14.88 28.51
N SER A 63 -5.68 -14.70 29.50
CA SER A 63 -5.28 -15.76 30.44
C SER A 63 -5.85 -15.56 31.84
N GLU A 64 -5.90 -14.31 32.30
CA GLU A 64 -6.49 -13.92 33.59
C GLU A 64 -7.43 -12.73 33.37
N LEU A 65 -8.56 -12.74 34.06
CA LEU A 65 -9.57 -11.69 34.02
C LEU A 65 -10.21 -11.55 35.40
N ILE A 66 -10.28 -10.33 35.91
CA ILE A 66 -11.00 -10.05 37.16
C ILE A 66 -12.51 -10.21 36.95
N PRO A 67 -13.29 -10.69 37.93
CA PRO A 67 -14.74 -10.79 37.76
C PRO A 67 -15.43 -9.44 37.53
N ASP A 68 -16.48 -9.42 36.71
CA ASP A 68 -17.30 -8.23 36.44
C ASP A 68 -17.89 -7.66 37.75
N GLY A 69 -17.89 -6.33 37.90
CA GLY A 69 -18.35 -5.65 39.11
C GLY A 69 -17.38 -5.68 40.30
N SER A 70 -16.13 -6.15 40.12
CA SER A 70 -15.09 -6.11 41.16
C SER A 70 -14.58 -4.68 41.40
N LEU A 71 -14.27 -4.36 42.67
CA LEU A 71 -13.65 -3.09 43.05
C LEU A 71 -12.13 -3.18 42.91
N VAL A 72 -11.53 -2.22 42.20
CA VAL A 72 -10.08 -2.15 41.95
C VAL A 72 -9.52 -0.79 42.32
N LYS A 73 -8.26 -0.77 42.74
CA LYS A 73 -7.46 0.44 42.89
C LYS A 73 -6.60 0.65 41.65
N LYS A 74 -6.25 1.90 41.39
CA LYS A 74 -5.33 2.30 40.34
C LYS A 74 -4.02 1.52 40.47
N GLY A 75 -3.66 0.81 39.40
CA GLY A 75 -2.49 -0.06 39.33
C GLY A 75 -2.78 -1.54 39.58
N ASP A 76 -3.96 -1.91 40.08
CA ASP A 76 -4.33 -3.33 40.24
C ASP A 76 -4.41 -4.02 38.88
N VAL A 77 -3.95 -5.26 38.80
CA VAL A 77 -4.00 -6.06 37.56
C VAL A 77 -5.43 -6.52 37.32
N VAL A 78 -6.02 -6.08 36.21
CA VAL A 78 -7.40 -6.37 35.84
C VAL A 78 -7.51 -7.47 34.77
N ALA A 79 -6.49 -7.60 33.93
CA ALA A 79 -6.41 -8.66 32.94
C ALA A 79 -4.96 -8.99 32.59
N LYS A 80 -4.71 -10.24 32.22
CA LYS A 80 -3.46 -10.69 31.60
C LYS A 80 -3.75 -11.46 30.32
N PHE A 81 -2.81 -11.38 29.39
CA PHE A 81 -2.83 -12.11 28.14
C PHE A 81 -1.73 -13.18 28.13
N SER A 82 -2.01 -14.35 27.57
CA SER A 82 -0.99 -15.39 27.44
C SER A 82 0.06 -15.00 26.41
N THR A 83 1.33 -15.01 26.82
CA THR A 83 2.47 -14.64 25.99
C THR A 83 3.16 -15.84 25.32
N GLU A 84 2.81 -17.07 25.69
CA GLU A 84 3.55 -18.28 25.31
C GLU A 84 3.73 -18.40 23.78
N GLN A 85 2.65 -18.23 23.02
CA GLN A 85 2.71 -18.26 21.55
C GLN A 85 3.57 -17.12 20.99
N SER A 86 3.47 -15.90 21.54
CA SER A 86 4.26 -14.76 21.05
C SER A 86 5.72 -14.83 21.46
N GLN A 87 6.06 -15.48 22.57
CA GLN A 87 7.45 -15.78 22.95
C GLN A 87 8.07 -16.79 21.98
N TYR A 88 7.35 -17.87 21.65
CA TYR A 88 7.80 -18.81 20.62
C TYR A 88 8.00 -18.14 19.25
N GLU A 89 7.06 -17.29 18.83
CA GLU A 89 7.18 -16.51 17.59
C GLU A 89 8.33 -15.51 17.66
N LEU A 90 8.58 -14.87 18.80
CA LEU A 90 9.72 -13.96 19.01
C LEU A 90 11.05 -14.71 18.86
N ASP A 91 11.20 -15.86 19.49
CA ASP A 91 12.41 -16.70 19.39
C ASP A 91 12.62 -17.16 17.94
N THR A 92 11.54 -17.53 17.25
CA THR A 92 11.58 -17.89 15.82
C THR A 92 12.07 -16.72 14.97
N LEU A 93 11.54 -15.50 15.19
CA LEU A 93 11.95 -14.29 14.48
C LEU A 93 13.41 -13.92 14.78
N LEU A 94 13.91 -14.13 16.00
CA LEU A 94 15.31 -13.91 16.36
C LEU A 94 16.24 -14.87 15.63
N LEU A 95 15.84 -16.15 15.53
CA LEU A 95 16.57 -17.14 14.72
C LEU A 95 16.56 -16.77 13.23
N GLU A 96 15.43 -16.32 12.69
CA GLU A 96 15.33 -15.84 11.31
C GLU A 96 16.27 -14.65 11.05
N GLU A 97 16.32 -13.66 11.95
CA GLU A 97 17.24 -12.52 11.85
C GLU A 97 18.70 -12.97 11.86
N ALA A 98 19.08 -13.87 12.78
CA ALA A 98 20.43 -14.43 12.84
C ALA A 98 20.80 -15.20 11.55
N VAL A 99 19.85 -15.93 10.96
CA VAL A 99 20.05 -16.61 9.67
C VAL A 99 20.25 -15.61 8.53
N ILE A 100 19.53 -14.47 8.53
CA ILE A 100 19.72 -13.40 7.54
C ILE A 100 21.14 -12.83 7.65
N ASP A 101 21.60 -12.52 8.86
CA ASP A 101 22.93 -11.99 9.11
C ASP A 101 24.02 -12.99 8.68
N ALA A 102 23.92 -14.26 9.10
CA ALA A 102 24.87 -15.30 8.72
C ALA A 102 24.90 -15.54 7.20
N ARG A 103 23.74 -15.46 6.52
CA ARG A 103 23.67 -15.55 5.05
C ARG A 103 24.35 -14.37 4.38
N LEU A 104 24.18 -13.16 4.91
CA LEU A 104 24.83 -11.96 4.38
C LEU A 104 26.35 -12.06 4.54
N GLU A 105 26.84 -12.41 5.73
CA GLU A 105 28.27 -12.60 6.00
C GLU A 105 28.89 -13.67 5.10
N ARG A 106 28.27 -14.85 5.01
CA ARG A 106 28.73 -15.92 4.11
C ARG A 106 28.77 -15.45 2.66
N ARG A 107 27.78 -14.66 2.22
CA ARG A 107 27.74 -14.14 0.84
C ARG A 107 28.85 -13.12 0.59
N LEU A 108 29.10 -12.20 1.52
CA LEU A 108 30.20 -11.25 1.42
C LEU A 108 31.56 -11.96 1.37
N ALA A 109 31.78 -12.95 2.22
CA ALA A 109 32.99 -13.77 2.19
C ALA A 109 33.17 -14.52 0.85
N ASN A 110 32.09 -15.04 0.26
CA ASN A 110 32.15 -15.67 -1.05
C ASN A 110 32.52 -14.69 -2.18
N ILE A 111 32.12 -13.42 -2.06
CA ILE A 111 32.48 -12.38 -3.02
C ILE A 111 33.95 -12.02 -2.89
N ASP A 112 34.44 -11.83 -1.65
CA ASP A 112 35.84 -11.53 -1.40
C ASP A 112 36.76 -12.66 -1.90
N ASN A 113 36.38 -13.92 -1.65
CA ASN A 113 37.12 -15.08 -2.18
C ASN A 113 37.14 -15.10 -3.71
N LYS A 114 36.02 -14.78 -4.36
CA LYS A 114 35.94 -14.75 -5.82
C LYS A 114 36.74 -13.60 -6.42
N ASP A 115 36.79 -12.45 -5.76
CA ASP A 115 37.63 -11.33 -6.17
C ASP A 115 39.13 -11.72 -6.09
N ILE A 116 39.53 -12.46 -5.04
CA ILE A 116 40.89 -13.01 -4.92
C ILE A 116 41.19 -13.98 -6.07
N ASP A 117 40.30 -14.94 -6.35
CA ASP A 117 40.47 -15.89 -7.46
C ASP A 117 40.62 -15.17 -8.82
N MET A 118 39.86 -14.10 -9.03
CA MET A 118 39.94 -13.29 -10.25
C MET A 118 41.24 -12.48 -10.33
N MET A 119 41.78 -12.00 -9.19
CA MET A 119 43.09 -11.34 -9.14
C MET A 119 44.21 -12.32 -9.50
N ASP A 120 44.18 -13.55 -8.98
CA ASP A 120 45.17 -14.58 -9.31
C ASP A 120 45.12 -14.95 -10.80
N GLN A 121 43.91 -15.09 -11.36
CA GLN A 121 43.73 -15.29 -12.80
C GLN A 121 44.31 -14.13 -13.61
N MET A 122 44.06 -12.89 -13.18
CA MET A 122 44.60 -11.70 -13.84
C MET A 122 46.13 -11.67 -13.80
N GLY A 123 46.75 -12.04 -12.67
CA GLY A 123 48.21 -12.18 -12.57
C GLY A 123 48.76 -13.20 -13.58
N SER A 124 48.12 -14.35 -13.71
CA SER A 124 48.53 -15.37 -14.70
C SER A 124 48.41 -14.88 -16.16
N LEU A 125 47.41 -14.05 -16.45
CA LEU A 125 47.24 -13.44 -17.77
C LEU A 125 48.27 -12.35 -18.03
N GLU A 126 48.64 -11.57 -17.00
CA GLU A 126 49.70 -10.55 -17.11
C GLU A 126 51.07 -11.19 -17.40
N ASP A 127 51.39 -12.33 -16.78
CA ASP A 127 52.60 -13.11 -17.09
C ASP A 127 52.59 -13.66 -18.52
N ARG A 128 51.43 -14.15 -18.96
CA ARG A 128 51.24 -14.63 -20.34
C ARG A 128 51.37 -13.49 -21.35
N LEU A 129 50.81 -12.32 -21.04
CA LEU A 129 50.93 -11.11 -21.84
C LEU A 129 52.40 -10.68 -21.95
N ASN A 130 53.15 -10.71 -20.85
CA ASN A 130 54.59 -10.41 -20.85
C ASN A 130 55.37 -11.40 -21.71
N THR A 131 55.01 -12.69 -21.67
CA THR A 131 55.60 -13.72 -22.54
C THR A 131 55.35 -13.43 -24.03
N PHE A 132 54.12 -13.04 -24.38
CA PHE A 132 53.79 -12.68 -25.76
C PHE A 132 54.46 -11.38 -26.21
N LYS A 133 54.57 -10.37 -25.34
CA LYS A 133 55.32 -9.13 -25.63
C LYS A 133 56.81 -9.41 -25.87
N ALA A 134 57.45 -10.20 -25.01
CA ALA A 134 58.84 -10.60 -25.20
C ALA A 134 59.04 -11.39 -26.51
N ARG A 135 58.07 -12.25 -26.88
CA ARG A 135 58.06 -12.92 -28.18
C ARG A 135 57.95 -11.93 -29.34
N LEU A 136 57.06 -10.94 -29.23
CA LEU A 136 56.90 -9.90 -30.25
C LEU A 136 58.19 -9.06 -30.40
N ASP A 137 58.80 -8.64 -29.30
CA ASP A 137 60.05 -7.86 -29.31
C ASP A 137 61.18 -8.65 -29.98
N ARG A 138 61.28 -9.96 -29.68
CA ARG A 138 62.20 -10.86 -30.37
C ARG A 138 61.94 -10.92 -31.88
N LEU A 139 60.69 -11.05 -32.30
CA LEU A 139 60.33 -11.10 -33.72
C LEU A 139 60.60 -9.76 -34.43
N LEU A 140 60.36 -8.63 -33.76
CA LEU A 140 60.65 -7.29 -34.31
C LEU A 140 62.15 -7.00 -34.43
N ALA A 141 62.98 -7.70 -33.65
CA ALA A 141 64.44 -7.62 -33.74
C ALA A 141 65.03 -8.47 -34.88
N GLU A 142 64.22 -9.29 -35.57
CA GLU A 142 64.66 -10.03 -36.74
C GLU A 142 64.78 -9.11 -37.98
N PRO A 143 65.76 -9.34 -38.88
CA PRO A 143 66.71 -10.44 -38.87
C PRO A 143 67.91 -10.20 -37.93
N ASN A 144 68.32 -11.23 -37.21
CA ASN A 144 69.52 -11.17 -36.36
C ASN A 144 70.77 -10.72 -37.16
N PRO A 145 71.43 -9.59 -36.80
CA PRO A 145 72.59 -9.06 -37.50
C PRO A 145 73.76 -10.05 -37.59
N ASP A 146 73.93 -10.92 -36.58
CA ASP A 146 74.98 -11.94 -36.57
C ASP A 146 74.72 -13.02 -37.62
N ASP A 147 73.47 -13.47 -37.76
CA ASP A 147 73.08 -14.47 -38.75
C ASP A 147 73.21 -13.92 -40.17
N VAL A 148 72.83 -12.66 -40.38
CA VAL A 148 73.06 -11.95 -41.66
C VAL A 148 74.56 -11.89 -41.97
N ARG A 149 75.41 -11.54 -41.00
CA ARG A 149 76.87 -11.48 -41.17
C ARG A 149 77.49 -12.84 -41.48
N ILE A 150 77.00 -13.91 -40.83
CA ILE A 150 77.41 -15.28 -41.11
C ILE A 150 77.02 -15.66 -42.55
N ALA A 151 75.81 -15.34 -42.99
CA ALA A 151 75.36 -15.60 -44.36
C ALA A 151 76.18 -14.80 -45.39
N GLU A 152 76.48 -13.54 -45.12
CA GLU A 152 77.37 -12.70 -45.94
C GLU A 152 78.80 -13.27 -46.01
N GLY A 153 79.31 -13.79 -44.90
CA GLY A 153 80.60 -14.49 -44.83
C GLY A 153 80.61 -15.74 -45.70
N ARG A 154 79.57 -16.58 -45.63
CA ARG A 154 79.41 -17.78 -46.47
C ARG A 154 79.36 -17.42 -47.95
N LEU A 155 78.58 -16.40 -48.32
CA LEU A 155 78.53 -15.88 -49.68
C LEU A 155 79.90 -15.40 -50.16
N ARG A 156 80.60 -14.62 -49.33
CA ARG A 156 81.95 -14.12 -49.65
C ARG A 156 82.93 -15.26 -49.89
N ILE A 157 82.95 -16.28 -49.03
CA ILE A 157 83.80 -17.48 -49.20
C ILE A 157 83.44 -18.21 -50.49
N ALA A 158 82.15 -18.42 -50.76
CA ALA A 158 81.70 -19.09 -51.98
C ALA A 158 82.08 -18.31 -53.25
N GLN A 159 81.97 -16.98 -53.22
CA GLN A 159 82.40 -16.10 -54.32
C GLN A 159 83.92 -16.10 -54.50
N LEU A 160 84.72 -16.12 -53.41
CA LEU A 160 86.18 -16.22 -53.50
C LEU A 160 86.61 -17.56 -54.11
N ASN A 161 85.99 -18.66 -53.68
CA ASN A 161 86.23 -19.99 -54.25
C ASN A 161 85.85 -20.04 -55.73
N LEU A 162 84.73 -19.41 -56.12
CA LEU A 162 84.34 -19.28 -57.51
C LEU A 162 85.36 -18.49 -58.33
N ARG A 163 85.80 -17.31 -57.85
CA ARG A 163 86.82 -16.50 -58.53
C ARG A 163 88.15 -17.24 -58.69
N ALA A 164 88.57 -17.98 -57.66
CA ALA A 164 89.76 -18.83 -57.73
C ALA A 164 89.60 -19.93 -58.79
N ALA A 165 88.47 -20.63 -58.78
CA ALA A 165 88.16 -21.67 -59.76
C ALA A 165 88.04 -21.13 -61.20
N ASP A 166 87.48 -19.93 -61.39
CA ASP A 166 87.45 -19.23 -62.69
C ASP A 166 88.86 -18.93 -63.19
N LYS A 167 89.73 -18.41 -62.33
CA LYS A 167 91.14 -18.12 -62.66
C LYS A 167 91.89 -19.39 -63.05
N ASP A 168 91.71 -20.47 -62.29
CA ASP A 168 92.38 -21.73 -62.55
C ASP A 168 91.86 -22.42 -63.80
N PHE A 169 90.54 -22.36 -64.05
CA PHE A 169 89.97 -22.80 -65.32
C PHE A 169 90.50 -22.01 -66.51
N ASN A 170 90.60 -20.68 -66.41
CA ASN A 170 91.16 -19.85 -67.48
C ASN A 170 92.63 -20.16 -67.77
N LYS A 171 93.44 -20.37 -66.73
CA LYS A 171 94.84 -20.84 -66.88
C LYS A 171 94.91 -22.23 -67.50
N ALA A 172 94.06 -23.15 -67.05
CA ALA A 172 94.00 -24.50 -67.61
C ALA A 172 93.59 -24.45 -69.09
N LYS A 173 92.62 -23.60 -69.45
CA LYS A 173 92.18 -23.38 -70.83
C LYS A 173 93.31 -22.87 -71.72
N ASP A 174 94.08 -21.88 -71.26
CA ASP A 174 95.26 -21.38 -71.97
C ASP A 174 96.34 -22.46 -72.14
N ARG A 175 96.70 -23.18 -71.07
CA ARG A 175 97.66 -24.30 -71.14
C ARG A 175 97.20 -25.42 -72.06
N PHE A 176 95.90 -25.73 -72.08
CA PHE A 176 95.31 -26.74 -72.97
C PHE A 176 95.43 -26.29 -74.43
N ASN A 177 95.11 -25.03 -74.74
CA ASN A 177 95.26 -24.46 -76.07
C ASN A 177 96.72 -24.47 -76.56
N ARG A 178 97.69 -24.41 -75.64
CA ARG A 178 99.13 -24.53 -75.91
C ARG A 178 99.65 -25.98 -75.90
N GLY A 179 98.78 -26.97 -75.72
CA GLY A 179 99.16 -28.40 -75.68
C GLY A 179 99.92 -28.85 -74.42
N MET A 180 99.92 -28.06 -73.34
CA MET A 180 100.70 -28.32 -72.12
C MET A 180 99.98 -29.19 -71.08
N ILE A 181 98.65 -29.34 -71.18
CA ILE A 181 97.86 -30.18 -70.29
C ILE A 181 96.87 -31.03 -71.11
N SER A 182 96.42 -32.12 -70.51
CA SER A 182 95.43 -33.02 -71.09
C SER A 182 94.02 -32.43 -71.05
N ARG A 183 93.12 -32.94 -71.90
CA ARG A 183 91.68 -32.61 -71.83
C ARG A 183 91.06 -32.99 -70.48
N ALA A 184 91.59 -34.02 -69.81
CA ALA A 184 91.16 -34.46 -68.49
C ALA A 184 91.43 -33.42 -67.40
N GLU A 185 92.59 -32.77 -67.45
CA GLU A 185 92.94 -31.69 -66.51
C GLU A 185 92.09 -30.43 -66.74
N LEU A 186 91.80 -30.07 -68.00
CA LEU A 186 90.88 -28.98 -68.30
C LEU A 186 89.45 -29.25 -67.81
N ASP A 187 88.91 -30.43 -68.09
CA ASP A 187 87.56 -30.81 -67.65
C ASP A 187 87.47 -30.90 -66.12
N SER A 188 88.56 -31.27 -65.43
CA SER A 188 88.63 -31.24 -63.97
C SER A 188 88.54 -29.80 -63.43
N ALA A 189 89.27 -28.86 -64.03
CA ALA A 189 89.18 -27.44 -63.66
C ALA A 189 87.79 -26.85 -63.95
N ASP A 190 87.18 -27.21 -65.08
CA ASP A 190 85.80 -26.81 -65.42
C ASP A 190 84.79 -27.36 -64.42
N LYS A 191 84.90 -28.64 -64.02
CA LYS A 191 84.04 -29.23 -62.99
C LYS A 191 84.12 -28.43 -61.69
N THR A 192 85.33 -28.13 -61.19
CA THR A 192 85.51 -27.35 -59.97
C THR A 192 84.90 -25.96 -60.09
N ARG A 193 85.01 -25.32 -61.26
CA ARG A 193 84.35 -24.05 -61.55
C ARG A 193 82.82 -24.18 -61.46
N GLN A 194 82.23 -25.17 -62.13
CA GLN A 194 80.77 -25.40 -62.11
C GLN A 194 80.24 -25.69 -60.70
N GLU A 195 80.93 -26.52 -59.91
CA GLU A 195 80.53 -26.81 -58.52
C GLU A 195 80.53 -25.54 -57.66
N ASN A 196 81.50 -24.63 -57.86
CA ASN A 196 81.55 -23.37 -57.13
C ASN A 196 80.49 -22.35 -57.59
N ILE A 197 80.08 -22.35 -58.87
CA ILE A 197 78.96 -21.53 -59.35
C ILE A 197 77.67 -21.88 -58.60
N VAL A 198 77.36 -23.17 -58.50
CA VAL A 198 76.17 -23.68 -57.82
C VAL A 198 76.18 -23.32 -56.34
N ARG A 199 77.34 -23.48 -55.66
CA ARG A 199 77.50 -23.11 -54.25
C ARG A 199 77.37 -21.60 -54.01
N ALA A 200 77.91 -20.77 -54.89
CA ALA A 200 77.78 -19.32 -54.79
C ALA A 200 76.32 -18.87 -54.96
N ARG A 201 75.59 -19.44 -55.93
CA ARG A 201 74.16 -19.16 -56.12
C ARG A 201 73.32 -19.58 -54.91
N PHE A 202 73.59 -20.74 -54.32
CA PHE A 202 72.91 -21.16 -53.09
C PHE A 202 73.18 -20.21 -51.93
N ALA A 203 74.44 -19.81 -51.71
CA ALA A 203 74.81 -18.89 -50.64
C ALA A 203 74.20 -17.49 -50.82
N GLU A 204 74.00 -17.04 -52.06
CA GLU A 204 73.33 -15.77 -52.38
C GLU A 204 71.85 -15.83 -51.98
N ARG A 205 71.14 -16.88 -52.41
CA ARG A 205 69.74 -17.09 -52.04
C ARG A 205 69.54 -17.34 -50.53
N GLU A 206 70.45 -18.05 -49.88
CA GLU A 206 70.45 -18.24 -48.43
C GLU A 206 70.55 -16.88 -47.72
N MET A 207 71.45 -16.00 -48.16
CA MET A 207 71.62 -14.65 -47.61
C MET A 207 70.39 -13.77 -47.82
N GLU A 208 69.76 -13.80 -49.00
CA GLU A 208 68.54 -13.04 -49.28
C GLU A 208 67.39 -13.46 -48.35
N LEU A 209 67.20 -14.76 -48.10
CA LEU A 209 66.19 -15.27 -47.18
C LEU A 209 66.50 -14.91 -45.72
N THR A 210 67.77 -14.93 -45.32
CA THR A 210 68.18 -14.50 -43.97
C THR A 210 67.90 -13.01 -43.77
N LYS A 211 68.04 -12.18 -44.81
CA LYS A 211 67.69 -10.74 -44.75
C LYS A 211 66.18 -10.49 -44.73
N ASN A 212 65.41 -11.29 -45.46
CA ASN A 212 63.97 -11.14 -45.57
C ASN A 212 63.25 -12.47 -45.31
N PRO A 213 63.08 -12.88 -44.04
CA PRO A 213 62.40 -14.13 -43.71
C PRO A 213 60.91 -14.08 -44.11
N VAL A 214 60.47 -15.05 -44.91
CA VAL A 214 59.11 -15.08 -45.51
C VAL A 214 57.99 -15.20 -44.46
N GLU A 215 58.23 -15.93 -43.37
CA GLU A 215 57.22 -16.22 -42.34
C GLU A 215 57.05 -15.08 -41.32
N LEU A 216 57.98 -14.12 -41.29
CA LEU A 216 58.08 -13.12 -40.22
C LEU A 216 56.85 -12.19 -40.13
N PRO A 217 56.29 -11.65 -41.23
CA PRO A 217 55.11 -10.77 -41.15
C PRO A 217 53.88 -11.45 -40.54
N ASP A 218 53.60 -12.70 -40.93
CA ASP A 218 52.46 -13.46 -40.42
C ASP A 218 52.68 -13.88 -38.97
N GLN A 219 53.91 -14.21 -38.56
CA GLN A 219 54.27 -14.46 -37.16
C GLN A 219 54.06 -13.21 -36.29
N ILE A 220 54.50 -12.04 -36.73
CA ILE A 220 54.28 -10.76 -36.04
C ILE A 220 52.78 -10.48 -35.91
N LYS A 221 52.01 -10.62 -36.99
CA LYS A 221 50.56 -10.38 -36.98
C LYS A 221 49.85 -11.34 -36.03
N ARG A 222 50.20 -12.63 -36.04
CA ARG A 222 49.66 -13.63 -35.12
C ARG A 222 49.96 -13.29 -33.67
N THR A 223 51.20 -12.96 -33.34
CA THR A 223 51.57 -12.62 -31.95
C THR A 223 50.89 -11.34 -31.48
N ARG A 224 50.64 -10.36 -32.36
CA ARG A 224 49.81 -9.18 -32.03
C ARG A 224 48.36 -9.57 -31.70
N LEU A 225 47.75 -10.47 -32.47
CA LEU A 225 46.41 -10.97 -32.17
C LEU A 225 46.36 -11.77 -30.86
N GLU A 226 47.41 -12.54 -30.54
CA GLU A 226 47.56 -13.24 -29.25
C GLU A 226 47.65 -12.26 -28.08
N ILE A 227 48.41 -11.16 -28.23
CA ILE A 227 48.49 -10.05 -27.27
C ILE A 227 47.12 -9.38 -27.11
N ASP A 228 46.44 -9.06 -28.21
CA ASP A 228 45.12 -8.42 -28.19
C ASP A 228 44.10 -9.30 -27.47
N ASN A 229 44.08 -10.61 -27.70
CA ASN A 229 43.22 -11.54 -26.98
C ASN A 229 43.51 -11.57 -25.49
N CYS A 230 44.79 -11.61 -25.11
CA CYS A 230 45.18 -11.60 -23.70
C CYS A 230 44.78 -10.30 -23.00
N ASN A 231 44.94 -9.15 -23.66
CA ASN A 231 44.45 -7.85 -23.17
C ASN A 231 42.92 -7.85 -23.02
N LEU A 232 42.17 -8.38 -23.99
CA LEU A 232 40.71 -8.47 -23.90
C LEU A 232 40.26 -9.35 -22.72
N GLU A 233 40.95 -10.44 -22.44
CA GLU A 233 40.67 -11.28 -21.26
C GLU A 233 40.93 -10.52 -19.94
N ILE A 234 42.03 -9.77 -19.85
CA ILE A 234 42.34 -8.92 -18.68
C ILE A 234 41.28 -7.83 -18.51
N GLU A 235 40.91 -7.12 -19.58
CA GLU A 235 39.86 -6.09 -19.57
C GLU A 235 38.51 -6.66 -19.14
N LYS A 236 38.16 -7.84 -19.66
CA LYS A 236 36.95 -8.57 -19.28
C LYS A 236 36.94 -8.91 -17.79
N LEU A 237 38.02 -9.45 -17.24
CA LEU A 237 38.11 -9.77 -15.80
C LEU A 237 37.98 -8.50 -14.94
N LYS A 238 38.70 -7.42 -15.28
CA LYS A 238 38.60 -6.13 -14.58
C LYS A 238 37.17 -5.59 -14.58
N PHE A 239 36.48 -5.70 -15.71
CA PHE A 239 35.09 -5.30 -15.83
C PHE A 239 34.16 -6.19 -14.98
N GLU A 240 34.32 -7.51 -15.03
CA GLU A 240 33.54 -8.45 -14.23
C GLU A 240 33.71 -8.23 -12.72
N MET A 241 34.91 -7.89 -12.24
CA MET A 241 35.16 -7.53 -10.84
C MET A 241 34.43 -6.24 -10.46
N GLY A 242 34.54 -5.20 -11.30
CA GLY A 242 33.87 -3.91 -11.07
C GLY A 242 32.35 -4.03 -10.98
N GLU A 243 31.74 -4.83 -11.85
CA GLU A 243 30.29 -5.06 -11.83
C GLU A 243 29.84 -5.98 -10.70
N GLN A 244 30.63 -7.01 -10.33
CA GLN A 244 30.33 -7.86 -9.17
C GLN A 244 30.28 -7.06 -7.88
N LYS A 245 31.18 -6.09 -7.70
CA LYS A 245 31.15 -5.20 -6.54
C LYS A 245 29.87 -4.36 -6.47
N LYS A 246 29.41 -3.82 -7.60
CA LYS A 246 28.14 -3.07 -7.68
C LYS A 246 26.93 -3.97 -7.38
N ILE A 247 26.89 -5.17 -7.94
CA ILE A 247 25.82 -6.15 -7.68
C ILE A 247 25.79 -6.53 -6.19
N SER A 248 26.94 -6.76 -5.57
CA SER A 248 27.07 -7.02 -4.14
C SER A 248 26.49 -5.89 -3.29
N GLU A 249 26.78 -4.63 -3.65
CA GLU A 249 26.27 -3.47 -2.92
C GLU A 249 24.74 -3.35 -3.01
N ILE A 250 24.16 -3.59 -4.19
CA ILE A 250 22.70 -3.66 -4.38
C ILE A 250 22.09 -4.76 -3.49
N GLN A 251 22.70 -5.95 -3.46
CA GLN A 251 22.24 -7.06 -2.63
C GLN A 251 22.36 -6.77 -1.13
N ARG A 252 23.42 -6.07 -0.70
CA ARG A 252 23.61 -5.64 0.68
C ARG A 252 22.50 -4.68 1.11
N VAL A 253 22.16 -3.69 0.29
CA VAL A 253 21.06 -2.76 0.56
C VAL A 253 19.71 -3.51 0.64
N GLY A 254 19.47 -4.45 -0.27
CA GLY A 254 18.27 -5.30 -0.24
C GLY A 254 18.16 -6.13 1.04
N ALA A 255 19.25 -6.78 1.47
CA ALA A 255 19.30 -7.56 2.71
C ALA A 255 19.10 -6.68 3.96
N GLN A 256 19.69 -5.48 3.99
CA GLN A 256 19.49 -4.52 5.08
C GLN A 256 18.02 -4.07 5.19
N SER A 257 17.33 -3.88 4.06
CA SER A 257 15.90 -3.59 4.06
C SER A 257 15.07 -4.74 4.64
N GLN A 258 15.41 -5.98 4.31
CA GLN A 258 14.74 -7.17 4.89
C GLN A 258 14.99 -7.28 6.38
N LYS A 259 16.23 -7.06 6.83
CA LYS A 259 16.59 -7.01 8.25
C LYS A 259 15.75 -5.96 8.98
N ARG A 260 15.67 -4.74 8.46
CA ARG A 260 14.88 -3.65 9.06
C ARG A 260 13.42 -4.03 9.29
N HIS A 261 12.81 -4.73 8.33
CA HIS A 261 11.44 -5.25 8.49
C HIS A 261 11.35 -6.28 9.62
N LYS A 262 12.27 -7.24 9.69
CA LYS A 262 12.32 -8.25 10.75
C LYS A 262 12.58 -7.64 12.13
N THR A 263 13.51 -6.69 12.22
CA THR A 263 13.77 -5.94 13.47
C THR A 263 12.52 -5.19 13.95
N ARG A 264 11.67 -4.70 13.03
CA ARG A 264 10.39 -4.10 13.39
C ARG A 264 9.37 -5.13 13.87
N GLU A 265 9.22 -6.27 13.20
CA GLU A 265 8.35 -7.37 13.67
C GLU A 265 8.76 -7.85 15.07
N LEU A 266 10.07 -7.95 15.32
CA LEU A 266 10.63 -8.24 16.64
C LEU A 266 10.25 -7.20 17.68
N LYS A 267 10.40 -5.91 17.36
CA LYS A 267 9.99 -4.82 18.24
C LYS A 267 8.50 -4.91 18.58
N GLU A 268 7.67 -5.13 17.57
CA GLU A 268 6.21 -5.25 17.72
C GLU A 268 5.82 -6.43 18.63
N LYS A 269 6.48 -7.59 18.49
CA LYS A 269 6.27 -8.75 19.35
C LYS A 269 6.76 -8.54 20.77
N ARG A 270 7.89 -7.84 20.95
CA ARG A 270 8.39 -7.46 22.28
C ARG A 270 7.41 -6.54 23.00
N GLU A 271 6.86 -5.55 22.30
CA GLU A 271 5.82 -4.66 22.84
C GLU A 271 4.55 -5.43 23.24
N ASP A 272 4.10 -6.39 22.41
CA ASP A 272 2.93 -7.22 22.75
C ASP A 272 3.18 -8.09 24.01
N ILE A 273 4.42 -8.55 24.23
CA ILE A 273 4.80 -9.31 25.44
C ILE A 273 4.89 -8.38 26.66
N GLU A 274 5.51 -7.21 26.51
CA GLU A 274 5.69 -6.22 27.58
C GLU A 274 4.33 -5.67 28.08
N HIS A 275 3.41 -5.38 27.16
CA HIS A 275 2.08 -4.87 27.47
C HIS A 275 1.02 -5.95 27.69
N SER A 276 1.42 -7.21 27.88
CA SER A 276 0.51 -8.34 28.12
C SER A 276 -0.26 -8.26 29.44
N THR A 277 0.15 -7.38 30.36
CA THR A 277 -0.52 -7.15 31.65
C THR A 277 -1.22 -5.80 31.62
N VAL A 278 -2.52 -5.81 31.91
CA VAL A 278 -3.36 -4.61 31.94
C VAL A 278 -3.69 -4.26 33.38
N THR A 279 -3.47 -3.00 33.74
CA THR A 279 -3.76 -2.47 35.07
C THR A 279 -4.90 -1.46 35.05
N ALA A 280 -5.56 -1.28 36.18
CA ALA A 280 -6.63 -0.29 36.34
C ALA A 280 -6.05 1.15 36.29
N PRO A 281 -6.54 2.03 35.40
CA PRO A 281 -6.04 3.41 35.27
C PRO A 281 -6.52 4.34 36.40
N ILE A 282 -7.68 4.03 36.99
CA ILE A 282 -8.32 4.76 38.07
C ILE A 282 -8.94 3.78 39.07
N ASP A 283 -9.24 4.27 40.28
CA ASP A 283 -9.97 3.52 41.29
C ASP A 283 -11.45 3.40 40.88
N GLY A 284 -12.05 2.23 41.05
CA GLY A 284 -13.48 2.06 40.78
C GLY A 284 -13.93 0.62 40.57
N TYR A 285 -15.16 0.45 40.11
CA TYR A 285 -15.70 -0.86 39.75
C TYR A 285 -15.45 -1.15 38.28
N VAL A 286 -14.98 -2.35 37.99
CA VAL A 286 -14.77 -2.80 36.61
C VAL A 286 -16.10 -3.25 36.02
N SER A 287 -16.39 -2.79 34.80
CA SER A 287 -17.50 -3.30 33.98
C SER A 287 -16.95 -3.91 32.69
N HIS A 288 -17.35 -5.14 32.38
CA HIS A 288 -16.95 -5.83 31.16
C HIS A 288 -17.82 -5.41 29.97
N ASN A 289 -17.16 -5.08 28.85
CA ASN A 289 -17.84 -4.94 27.58
C ASN A 289 -18.04 -6.30 26.92
N ARG A 290 -19.19 -6.47 26.28
CA ARG A 290 -19.54 -7.70 25.56
C ARG A 290 -18.80 -7.79 24.24
N LEU A 291 -18.29 -8.98 23.91
CA LEU A 291 -17.70 -9.28 22.61
C LEU A 291 -18.72 -10.10 21.82
N ASN A 292 -19.21 -9.60 20.68
CA ASN A 292 -20.24 -10.26 19.87
C ASN A 292 -21.52 -10.64 20.65
N ASN A 293 -21.96 -9.78 21.58
CA ASN A 293 -23.06 -10.04 22.54
C ASN A 293 -22.81 -11.17 23.56
N GLU A 294 -21.60 -11.71 23.63
CA GLU A 294 -21.19 -12.71 24.62
C GLU A 294 -20.38 -12.06 25.76
N GLU A 295 -20.40 -12.70 26.92
CA GLU A 295 -19.57 -12.31 28.05
C GLU A 295 -18.10 -12.58 27.77
N LEU A 296 -17.22 -11.74 28.32
CA LEU A 296 -15.79 -11.90 28.15
C LEU A 296 -15.30 -13.11 28.95
N VAL A 297 -14.76 -14.11 28.26
CA VAL A 297 -14.25 -15.35 28.87
C VAL A 297 -12.74 -15.48 28.69
N ILE A 298 -12.11 -16.26 29.59
CA ILE A 298 -10.70 -16.66 29.45
C ILE A 298 -10.53 -17.42 28.12
N GLY A 299 -9.45 -17.12 27.41
CA GLY A 299 -9.16 -17.62 26.06
C GLY A 299 -9.70 -16.74 24.93
N ALA A 300 -10.58 -15.77 25.22
CA ALA A 300 -11.08 -14.83 24.21
C ALA A 300 -9.94 -14.03 23.57
N ARG A 301 -10.04 -13.82 22.26
CA ARG A 301 -9.10 -13.02 21.47
C ARG A 301 -9.78 -11.76 20.98
N MET A 302 -9.07 -10.65 21.05
CA MET A 302 -9.61 -9.34 20.73
C MET A 302 -8.65 -8.56 19.85
N TRP A 303 -9.20 -7.65 19.05
CA TRP A 303 -8.39 -6.70 18.30
C TRP A 303 -7.68 -5.73 19.24
N ASN A 304 -6.52 -5.23 18.81
CA ASN A 304 -5.82 -4.15 19.51
C ASN A 304 -6.75 -2.92 19.59
N ASN A 305 -6.68 -2.17 20.69
CA ASN A 305 -7.52 -1.02 21.02
C ASN A 305 -9.03 -1.35 21.10
N PHE A 306 -9.40 -2.60 21.33
CA PHE A 306 -10.76 -2.95 21.70
C PHE A 306 -10.98 -2.58 23.18
N ALA A 307 -11.98 -1.74 23.47
CA ALA A 307 -12.35 -1.39 24.84
C ALA A 307 -13.10 -2.57 25.46
N PHE A 308 -12.39 -3.46 26.14
CA PHE A 308 -12.95 -4.69 26.68
C PHE A 308 -13.44 -4.54 28.12
N MET A 309 -12.96 -3.51 28.83
CA MET A 309 -13.46 -3.11 30.13
C MET A 309 -13.61 -1.60 30.20
N GLU A 310 -14.45 -1.13 31.11
CA GLU A 310 -14.50 0.27 31.52
C GLU A 310 -14.59 0.39 33.04
N ILE A 311 -14.04 1.48 33.57
CA ILE A 311 -14.22 1.89 34.97
C ILE A 311 -15.04 3.17 34.96
N PRO A 312 -16.33 3.12 35.34
CA PRO A 312 -17.18 4.30 35.43
C PRO A 312 -16.66 5.25 36.51
N GLU A 313 -16.49 6.53 36.19
CA GLU A 313 -16.01 7.52 37.14
C GLU A 313 -17.17 7.94 38.06
N LEU A 314 -17.24 7.35 39.27
CA LEU A 314 -18.37 7.54 40.19
C LEU A 314 -18.53 9.00 40.68
N SER A 315 -17.50 9.84 40.59
CA SER A 315 -17.58 11.27 40.88
C SER A 315 -18.56 12.00 39.95
N THR A 316 -18.60 11.57 38.68
CA THR A 316 -19.38 12.15 37.57
C THR A 316 -20.72 11.45 37.33
N ILE A 317 -21.14 10.57 38.25
CA ILE A 317 -22.42 9.90 38.13
C ILE A 317 -23.56 10.91 38.23
N GLY A 318 -24.41 10.91 37.21
CA GLY A 318 -25.61 11.72 37.12
C GLY A 318 -26.81 10.85 36.76
N PHE A 319 -27.90 11.51 36.36
CA PHE A 319 -29.13 10.85 35.95
C PHE A 319 -29.50 11.28 34.54
N GLN A 320 -29.83 10.30 33.70
CA GLN A 320 -30.37 10.54 32.38
C GLN A 320 -31.86 10.23 32.40
N GLY A 321 -32.66 11.18 31.93
CA GLY A 321 -34.10 11.05 31.79
C GLY A 321 -34.56 11.61 30.47
N VAL A 322 -35.87 11.57 30.30
CA VAL A 322 -36.54 11.98 29.08
C VAL A 322 -37.73 12.85 29.44
N LEU A 323 -37.81 14.04 28.85
CA LEU A 323 -38.84 15.05 29.12
C LEU A 323 -39.77 15.18 27.91
N LEU A 324 -41.08 15.22 28.13
CA LEU A 324 -42.05 15.39 27.05
C LEU A 324 -41.96 16.80 26.44
N GLU A 325 -42.11 16.89 25.12
CA GLU A 325 -42.06 18.15 24.37
C GLU A 325 -43.02 19.22 24.91
N ALA A 326 -44.27 18.85 25.20
CA ALA A 326 -45.30 19.76 25.71
C ALA A 326 -44.91 20.45 27.04
N VAL A 327 -44.00 19.83 27.81
CA VAL A 327 -43.60 20.28 29.14
C VAL A 327 -42.26 21.04 29.11
N ARG A 328 -41.44 20.86 28.06
CA ARG A 328 -40.09 21.45 27.92
C ARG A 328 -40.05 22.95 28.15
N LYS A 329 -41.09 23.70 27.75
CA LYS A 329 -41.13 25.17 27.88
C LYS A 329 -41.06 25.69 29.32
N HIS A 330 -41.37 24.86 30.31
CA HIS A 330 -41.40 25.25 31.73
C HIS A 330 -40.08 25.00 32.45
N PHE A 331 -39.12 24.33 31.82
CA PHE A 331 -37.86 23.94 32.45
C PHE A 331 -36.66 24.54 31.72
N ASN A 332 -35.69 25.01 32.50
CA ASN A 332 -34.42 25.56 32.04
C ASN A 332 -33.24 24.87 32.73
N GLU A 333 -32.06 24.94 32.09
CA GLU A 333 -30.82 24.46 32.70
C GLU A 333 -30.57 25.19 34.04
N GLY A 334 -30.22 24.44 35.08
CA GLY A 334 -30.06 24.91 36.46
C GLY A 334 -31.26 24.68 37.38
N ASP A 335 -32.40 24.24 36.86
CA ASP A 335 -33.59 23.95 37.68
C ASP A 335 -33.33 22.85 38.72
N LYS A 336 -33.96 22.95 39.90
CA LYS A 336 -33.78 21.98 40.99
C LYS A 336 -34.52 20.68 40.70
N VAL A 337 -33.88 19.55 40.99
CA VAL A 337 -34.42 18.22 40.74
C VAL A 337 -34.23 17.36 41.97
N ILE A 338 -35.27 16.64 42.40
CA ILE A 338 -35.20 15.67 43.50
C ILE A 338 -35.33 14.28 42.90
N VAL A 339 -34.29 13.46 43.06
CA VAL A 339 -34.28 12.09 42.51
C VAL A 339 -34.50 11.06 43.60
N ARG A 340 -35.46 10.15 43.37
CA ARG A 340 -35.76 8.99 44.22
C ARG A 340 -35.48 7.71 43.44
N LEU A 341 -34.56 6.88 43.94
CA LEU A 341 -34.19 5.62 43.29
C LEU A 341 -35.01 4.46 43.84
N ASN A 342 -35.34 3.49 42.98
CA ASN A 342 -36.15 2.34 43.38
C ASN A 342 -35.49 1.49 44.47
N GLY A 343 -34.15 1.39 44.46
CA GLY A 343 -33.40 0.64 45.47
C GLY A 343 -33.23 1.34 46.82
N LYS A 344 -33.54 2.64 46.89
CA LYS A 344 -33.48 3.47 48.11
C LYS A 344 -34.42 4.66 47.97
N GLN A 345 -35.71 4.42 48.15
CA GLN A 345 -36.73 5.48 48.05
C GLN A 345 -36.69 6.45 49.25
N ASP A 346 -36.10 6.01 50.35
CA ASP A 346 -36.07 6.72 51.64
C ASP A 346 -34.95 7.78 51.71
N GLN A 347 -34.08 7.84 50.70
CA GLN A 347 -32.94 8.77 50.60
C GLN A 347 -33.02 9.54 49.27
N PRO A 348 -33.82 10.64 49.19
CA PRO A 348 -33.86 11.48 48.01
C PRO A 348 -32.53 12.20 47.80
N ILE A 349 -32.09 12.31 46.55
CA ILE A 349 -30.86 13.01 46.16
C ILE A 349 -31.24 14.35 45.55
N THR A 350 -30.64 15.42 46.07
CA THR A 350 -30.74 16.79 45.54
C THR A 350 -29.82 16.94 44.33
N CYS A 351 -30.41 17.41 43.23
CA CYS A 351 -29.77 17.51 41.94
C CYS A 351 -30.17 18.82 41.23
N SER A 352 -29.43 19.16 40.20
CA SER A 352 -29.71 20.27 39.29
C SER A 352 -29.79 19.78 37.83
N LEU A 353 -30.65 20.43 37.04
CA LEU A 353 -30.81 20.14 35.62
C LEU A 353 -29.57 20.62 34.86
N LYS A 354 -28.76 19.72 34.31
CA LYS A 354 -27.49 20.07 33.67
C LYS A 354 -27.69 20.52 32.24
N THR A 355 -28.38 19.70 31.44
CA THR A 355 -28.67 19.99 30.03
C THR A 355 -30.01 19.42 29.61
N ILE A 356 -30.66 20.10 28.66
CA ILE A 356 -31.82 19.60 27.91
C ILE A 356 -31.40 19.57 26.43
N SER A 357 -31.62 18.47 25.72
CA SER A 357 -31.30 18.42 24.29
C SER A 357 -32.05 19.50 23.51
N THR A 358 -31.42 20.05 22.48
CA THR A 358 -32.05 21.05 21.58
C THR A 358 -32.95 20.40 20.54
N LEU A 359 -32.61 19.17 20.12
CA LEU A 359 -33.39 18.36 19.19
C LEU A 359 -34.26 17.38 19.98
N SER A 360 -35.54 17.29 19.58
CA SER A 360 -36.45 16.26 20.05
C SER A 360 -36.27 14.98 19.24
N HIS A 361 -36.38 13.81 19.86
CA HIS A 361 -36.44 12.53 19.16
C HIS A 361 -37.71 11.77 19.54
N ASP A 362 -38.10 10.73 18.79
CA ASP A 362 -39.24 9.90 19.20
C ASP A 362 -38.82 9.00 20.38
N LEU A 363 -39.65 8.90 21.42
CA LEU A 363 -39.36 8.11 22.62
C LEU A 363 -39.01 6.65 22.28
N SER A 364 -39.61 6.10 21.23
CA SER A 364 -39.38 4.75 20.73
C SER A 364 -38.07 4.57 19.94
N GLU A 365 -37.37 5.63 19.56
CA GLU A 365 -36.08 5.53 18.86
C GLU A 365 -34.92 5.04 19.76
N LYS A 366 -35.01 5.19 21.09
CA LYS A 366 -33.92 4.83 22.02
C LYS A 366 -34.05 3.47 22.71
N GLU A 367 -35.22 2.85 22.76
CA GLU A 367 -35.42 1.55 23.45
C GLU A 367 -35.01 0.29 22.64
N ASN A 368 -34.07 0.44 21.68
CA ASN A 368 -33.40 -0.59 20.87
C ASN A 368 -34.23 -1.30 19.77
N ALA A 369 -33.88 -0.96 18.52
CA ALA A 369 -33.29 -1.80 17.45
C ALA A 369 -33.24 -3.34 17.62
N GLY A 370 -34.37 -4.00 17.89
CA GLY A 370 -34.56 -5.45 17.70
C GLY A 370 -35.59 -5.72 16.60
N TRP A 371 -35.28 -6.60 15.65
CA TRP A 371 -36.27 -7.13 14.71
C TRP A 371 -37.34 -7.89 15.53
N ASN A 372 -38.59 -7.42 15.49
CA ASN A 372 -39.77 -7.85 16.30
C ASN A 372 -39.86 -7.31 17.74
N ARG A 373 -40.40 -6.09 17.91
CA ARG A 373 -41.40 -5.73 18.95
C ARG A 373 -42.25 -4.54 18.49
N ASP A 374 -43.51 -4.52 18.90
CA ASP A 374 -44.52 -3.49 18.61
C ASP A 374 -44.02 -2.07 18.97
N GLN A 375 -44.03 -1.18 17.97
CA GLN A 375 -43.50 0.19 18.07
C GLN A 375 -44.60 1.17 18.50
N LYS A 376 -44.32 1.97 19.53
CA LYS A 376 -45.12 3.17 19.88
C LYS A 376 -44.53 4.40 19.19
N PHE A 377 -45.08 4.80 18.05
CA PHE A 377 -44.67 6.04 17.38
C PHE A 377 -45.44 7.25 17.91
N GLY A 378 -44.79 8.42 17.96
CA GLY A 378 -45.46 9.72 18.05
C GLY A 378 -45.38 10.47 19.38
N VAL A 379 -44.46 10.14 20.27
CA VAL A 379 -44.22 10.92 21.50
C VAL A 379 -42.83 11.51 21.42
N LYS A 380 -42.74 12.78 21.00
CA LYS A 380 -41.46 13.50 20.94
C LYS A 380 -41.01 13.89 22.34
N VAL A 381 -39.72 13.70 22.55
CA VAL A 381 -39.09 13.88 23.84
C VAL A 381 -37.72 14.52 23.71
N PHE A 382 -37.34 15.23 24.75
CA PHE A 382 -36.03 15.81 24.94
C PHE A 382 -35.23 14.98 25.93
N ASP A 383 -33.98 14.70 25.59
CA ASP A 383 -33.06 14.09 26.54
C ASP A 383 -32.70 15.09 27.61
N VAL A 384 -32.74 14.64 28.85
CA VAL A 384 -32.37 15.46 29.99
C VAL A 384 -31.25 14.79 30.75
N THR A 385 -30.20 15.55 31.05
CA THR A 385 -29.12 15.14 31.94
C THR A 385 -29.22 15.93 33.23
N ILE A 386 -29.19 15.23 34.36
CA ILE A 386 -29.32 15.78 35.71
C ILE A 386 -28.02 15.51 36.45
N GLN A 387 -27.44 16.55 37.03
CA GLN A 387 -26.22 16.50 37.83
C GLN A 387 -26.55 16.45 39.31
N LYS A 388 -25.86 15.61 40.08
CA LYS A 388 -25.99 15.57 41.53
C LYS A 388 -25.31 16.77 42.18
N ASP A 389 -25.95 17.35 43.18
CA ASP A 389 -25.36 18.46 43.95
C ASP A 389 -24.57 17.96 45.17
N GLU A 390 -24.92 16.76 45.67
CA GLU A 390 -24.29 16.11 46.82
C GLU A 390 -23.58 14.79 46.43
N GLU A 391 -22.57 14.39 47.21
CA GLU A 391 -21.91 13.10 47.00
C GLU A 391 -22.76 11.95 47.53
N ALA A 392 -23.04 10.96 46.67
CA ALA A 392 -23.77 9.74 47.02
C ALA A 392 -22.90 8.50 46.76
N PRO A 393 -22.05 8.07 47.72
CA PRO A 393 -21.08 6.99 47.52
C PRO A 393 -21.70 5.61 47.20
N TRP A 394 -22.97 5.41 47.53
CA TRP A 394 -23.73 4.19 47.28
C TRP A 394 -24.38 4.16 45.88
N LEU A 395 -24.35 5.27 45.14
CA LEU A 395 -24.93 5.36 43.82
C LEU A 395 -24.13 4.51 42.84
N ARG A 396 -24.82 3.71 42.01
CA ARG A 396 -24.20 2.84 41.01
C ARG A 396 -24.80 3.12 39.62
N PRO A 397 -24.02 3.00 38.54
CA PRO A 397 -24.54 3.12 37.17
C PRO A 397 -25.65 2.10 36.91
N GLY A 398 -26.66 2.47 36.12
CA GLY A 398 -27.77 1.59 35.74
C GLY A 398 -28.95 1.50 36.71
N MET A 399 -28.87 2.07 37.91
CA MET A 399 -30.00 2.20 38.84
C MET A 399 -31.10 3.07 38.22
N VAL A 400 -32.35 2.68 38.43
CA VAL A 400 -33.53 3.38 37.89
C VAL A 400 -34.31 4.02 39.03
N GLY A 401 -34.88 5.18 38.74
CA GLY A 401 -35.72 5.92 39.68
C GLY A 401 -36.63 6.91 39.00
N VAL A 402 -37.19 7.80 39.81
CA VAL A 402 -38.05 8.91 39.42
C VAL A 402 -37.37 10.20 39.84
N ALA A 403 -37.31 11.17 38.94
CA ALA A 403 -36.87 12.53 39.22
C ALA A 403 -38.07 13.47 39.21
N GLU A 404 -38.25 14.21 40.29
CA GLU A 404 -39.18 15.33 40.42
C GLU A 404 -38.44 16.61 40.04
N LEU A 405 -38.72 17.17 38.87
CA LEU A 405 -38.18 18.45 38.43
C LEU A 405 -39.01 19.59 39.01
N HIS A 406 -38.35 20.64 39.49
CA HIS A 406 -38.97 21.86 40.00
C HIS A 406 -38.53 23.04 39.12
N ALA A 407 -39.48 23.64 38.40
CA ALA A 407 -39.20 24.81 37.57
C ALA A 407 -38.76 25.99 38.46
N ALA A 408 -37.68 26.69 38.09
CA ALA A 408 -37.22 27.88 38.81
C ALA A 408 -38.23 29.04 38.72
N THR A 409 -38.94 29.14 37.60
CA THR A 409 -40.06 30.07 37.42
C THR A 409 -41.36 29.40 37.86
N PRO A 410 -42.02 29.89 38.93
CA PRO A 410 -43.32 29.35 39.32
C PRO A 410 -44.36 29.64 38.23
N LEU A 411 -45.34 28.73 38.11
CA LEU A 411 -46.46 28.94 37.22
C LEU A 411 -47.39 29.97 37.87
N GLU A 412 -47.40 31.19 37.33
CA GLU A 412 -48.20 32.31 37.85
C GLU A 412 -49.37 32.63 36.93
N GLY A 413 -50.57 32.65 37.49
CA GLY A 413 -51.78 33.03 36.75
C GLY A 413 -53.00 33.13 37.65
N PRO A 414 -54.14 33.63 37.12
CA PRO A 414 -55.41 33.61 37.83
C PRO A 414 -55.79 32.17 38.14
N ALA A 415 -56.01 31.84 39.40
CA ALA A 415 -56.22 30.46 39.80
C ALA A 415 -57.47 30.27 40.64
N LEU A 416 -58.03 29.07 40.53
CA LEU A 416 -59.20 28.63 41.27
C LEU A 416 -59.04 27.18 41.71
N PRO A 417 -59.72 26.75 42.79
CA PRO A 417 -59.71 25.35 43.18
C PRO A 417 -60.32 24.48 42.08
N LEU A 418 -59.77 23.28 41.87
CA LEU A 418 -60.21 22.34 40.82
C LEU A 418 -61.70 22.01 40.92
N LYS A 419 -62.30 22.07 42.12
CA LYS A 419 -63.74 21.85 42.34
C LYS A 419 -64.65 22.80 41.55
N PHE A 420 -64.15 23.97 41.14
CA PHE A 420 -64.86 24.96 40.32
C PHE A 420 -64.65 24.75 38.81
N VAL A 421 -63.78 23.81 38.43
CA VAL A 421 -63.53 23.45 37.03
C VAL A 421 -64.27 22.17 36.71
N ARG A 422 -65.10 22.24 35.68
CA ARG A 422 -65.78 21.08 35.12
C ARG A 422 -65.04 20.62 33.86
N PHE A 423 -64.67 19.35 33.82
CA PHE A 423 -64.03 18.74 32.67
C PHE A 423 -65.06 17.97 31.84
N GLU A 424 -65.20 18.31 30.57
CA GLU A 424 -66.15 17.68 29.65
C GLU A 424 -65.53 17.64 28.24
N GLU A 425 -65.54 16.47 27.59
CA GLU A 425 -65.00 16.25 26.23
C GLU A 425 -63.55 16.73 25.99
N GLY A 426 -62.68 16.69 27.00
CA GLY A 426 -61.27 17.12 26.85
C GLY A 426 -61.02 18.61 27.09
N LYS A 427 -62.08 19.38 27.37
CA LYS A 427 -62.04 20.83 27.60
C LYS A 427 -62.39 21.15 29.05
N ASN A 428 -61.82 22.25 29.56
CA ASN A 428 -62.05 22.71 30.93
C ASN A 428 -63.05 23.87 30.91
N PHE A 429 -64.04 23.83 31.80
CA PHE A 429 -65.09 24.84 31.89
C PHE A 429 -65.19 25.41 33.30
N ILE A 430 -65.46 26.71 33.41
CA ILE A 430 -65.73 27.38 34.69
C ILE A 430 -67.04 28.13 34.61
N ALA A 431 -67.89 28.04 35.63
CA ALA A 431 -69.15 28.77 35.67
C ALA A 431 -68.92 30.23 36.09
N TYR A 432 -68.95 31.16 35.13
CA TYR A 432 -68.88 32.60 35.36
C TYR A 432 -70.26 33.21 35.13
N LYS A 433 -70.79 33.93 36.13
CA LYS A 433 -72.17 34.48 36.11
C LYS A 433 -73.23 33.41 35.78
N GLY A 434 -73.07 32.20 36.33
CA GLY A 434 -74.02 31.10 36.13
C GLY A 434 -73.89 30.35 34.79
N VAL A 435 -72.90 30.67 33.95
CA VAL A 435 -72.70 30.01 32.64
C VAL A 435 -71.31 29.36 32.57
N PHE A 436 -71.27 28.06 32.22
CA PHE A 436 -70.00 27.38 31.95
C PHE A 436 -69.32 27.96 30.71
N THR A 437 -68.12 28.50 30.90
CA THR A 437 -67.27 29.08 29.84
C THR A 437 -66.03 28.23 29.70
N GLU A 438 -65.66 27.87 28.47
CA GLU A 438 -64.43 27.13 28.18
C GLU A 438 -63.21 27.98 28.56
N VAL A 439 -62.25 27.37 29.22
CA VAL A 439 -61.02 28.00 29.65
C VAL A 439 -59.82 27.09 29.40
N ALA A 440 -58.70 27.67 29.00
CA ALA A 440 -57.42 26.98 28.95
C ALA A 440 -56.65 27.22 30.25
N GLY A 441 -56.00 26.18 30.76
CA GLY A 441 -55.24 26.28 32.01
C GLY A 441 -54.54 24.96 32.36
N THR A 442 -53.72 25.00 33.40
CA THR A 442 -52.97 23.85 33.90
C THR A 442 -53.43 23.50 35.31
N SER A 443 -53.80 22.25 35.51
CA SER A 443 -54.15 21.69 36.81
C SER A 443 -52.89 21.38 37.61
N LEU A 444 -52.73 21.98 38.79
CA LEU A 444 -51.60 21.74 39.69
C LEU A 444 -52.06 21.78 41.16
N ASP A 445 -51.74 20.74 41.92
CA ASP A 445 -52.01 20.62 43.37
C ASP A 445 -53.43 21.01 43.83
N GLY A 446 -54.44 20.56 43.08
CA GLY A 446 -55.85 20.85 43.40
C GLY A 446 -56.31 22.26 43.02
N TRP A 447 -55.49 23.01 42.30
CA TRP A 447 -55.78 24.31 41.70
C TRP A 447 -55.71 24.23 40.18
N PHE A 448 -56.48 25.06 39.50
CA PHE A 448 -56.45 25.24 38.07
C PHE A 448 -55.96 26.65 37.78
N VAL A 449 -54.77 26.76 37.20
CA VAL A 449 -54.16 28.04 36.82
C VAL A 449 -54.59 28.36 35.39
N LEU A 450 -55.31 29.45 35.23
CA LEU A 450 -55.81 29.90 33.93
C LEU A 450 -54.67 30.47 33.10
N ALA A 451 -54.61 30.07 31.82
CA ALA A 451 -53.64 30.61 30.86
C ALA A 451 -53.94 32.06 30.49
N ASP A 452 -55.20 32.48 30.59
CA ASP A 452 -55.64 33.85 30.32
C ASP A 452 -55.67 34.69 31.60
N ASN A 453 -54.87 35.76 31.64
CA ASN A 453 -54.78 36.69 32.76
C ASN A 453 -56.06 37.53 32.97
N SER A 454 -56.96 37.59 31.99
CA SER A 454 -58.21 38.37 32.07
C SER A 454 -59.20 37.87 33.13
N TRP A 455 -58.93 36.70 33.72
CA TRP A 455 -59.79 36.08 34.73
C TRP A 455 -59.51 36.53 36.16
N ASP A 456 -58.44 37.28 36.38
CA ASP A 456 -58.11 37.82 37.70
C ASP A 456 -59.23 38.75 38.21
N GLY A 457 -59.65 38.55 39.46
CA GLY A 457 -60.74 39.31 40.09
C GLY A 457 -62.16 38.93 39.67
N LYS A 458 -62.36 37.88 38.85
CA LYS A 458 -63.71 37.39 38.48
C LYS A 458 -64.23 36.37 39.50
N THR A 459 -65.49 36.51 39.92
CA THR A 459 -66.17 35.52 40.79
C THR A 459 -66.83 34.42 39.96
N VAL A 460 -66.56 33.17 40.29
CA VAL A 460 -67.06 31.97 39.62
C VAL A 460 -67.82 31.07 40.59
N SER A 461 -68.74 30.25 40.10
CA SER A 461 -69.57 29.34 40.88
C SER A 461 -69.24 27.88 40.59
N ILE A 462 -69.54 26.96 41.52
CA ILE A 462 -69.44 25.50 41.31
C ILE A 462 -70.54 25.03 40.35
N ARG A 463 -71.72 25.67 40.41
CA ARG A 463 -72.87 25.37 39.56
C ARG A 463 -73.02 26.42 38.48
N GLY A 464 -73.29 25.97 37.26
CA GLY A 464 -73.66 26.80 36.13
C GLY A 464 -74.47 25.97 35.15
N GLU A 465 -75.15 26.65 34.25
CA GLU A 465 -75.79 26.02 33.10
C GLU A 465 -74.84 26.14 31.91
N PHE A 466 -74.69 25.07 31.15
CA PHE A 466 -74.12 25.23 29.82
C PHE A 466 -75.09 26.10 29.03
N LYS A 467 -74.61 27.23 28.53
CA LYS A 467 -75.35 27.91 27.46
C LYS A 467 -75.53 26.86 26.36
N VAL A 468 -76.79 26.55 26.03
CA VAL A 468 -77.11 25.89 24.76
C VAL A 468 -76.78 26.89 23.67
N ALA A 469 -75.50 26.97 23.34
CA ALA A 469 -74.99 27.80 22.28
C ALA A 469 -75.11 27.02 20.98
N ALA A 470 -75.79 27.62 20.02
CA ALA A 470 -75.59 27.32 18.62
C ALA A 470 -74.08 27.24 18.34
N LYS A 471 -73.66 26.24 17.57
CA LYS A 471 -72.28 26.06 17.10
C LYS A 471 -71.83 27.31 16.32
N THR A 472 -71.30 28.30 17.01
CA THR A 472 -70.24 29.16 16.47
C THR A 472 -68.95 28.41 16.73
N GLY A 473 -68.60 27.52 15.80
CA GLY A 473 -67.26 26.94 15.77
C GLY A 473 -66.27 28.07 15.51
N ASN A 474 -65.17 28.08 16.25
CA ASN A 474 -63.95 28.68 15.76
C ASN A 474 -63.71 28.11 14.35
N GLU A 475 -63.55 28.96 13.34
CA GLU A 475 -63.31 28.52 11.95
C GLU A 475 -62.09 27.57 11.85
N ASP A 476 -61.17 27.64 12.81
CA ASP A 476 -60.01 26.75 12.90
C ASP A 476 -60.32 25.32 13.41
N GLU A 477 -61.32 25.12 14.28
CA GLU A 477 -61.73 23.76 14.71
C GLU A 477 -62.44 23.00 13.58
N GLN A 478 -62.93 23.72 12.58
CA GLN A 478 -63.57 23.15 11.40
C GLN A 478 -62.59 22.78 10.31
N ARG A 479 -61.35 23.30 10.27
CA ARG A 479 -60.38 22.98 9.19
C ARG A 479 -59.74 21.61 9.38
N LEU A 480 -59.47 20.91 8.27
CA LEU A 480 -58.66 19.70 8.31
C LEU A 480 -57.24 20.06 8.72
N SER A 481 -56.74 19.44 9.79
CA SER A 481 -55.36 19.58 10.23
C SER A 481 -54.64 18.23 10.23
N ALA A 482 -53.37 18.24 9.82
CA ALA A 482 -52.50 17.07 9.85
C ALA A 482 -51.10 17.48 10.29
N SER A 483 -50.49 16.71 11.19
CA SER A 483 -49.13 16.96 11.68
C SER A 483 -48.13 16.16 10.87
N GLY A 484 -46.95 16.73 10.61
CA GLY A 484 -45.85 16.05 9.92
C GLY A 484 -44.50 16.58 10.36
N GLU A 485 -43.46 15.83 10.01
CA GLU A 485 -42.07 16.22 10.27
C GLU A 485 -41.53 17.05 9.10
N LEU A 486 -40.79 18.12 9.42
CA LEU A 486 -40.15 18.99 8.48
C LEU A 486 -38.82 18.37 8.02
N ASP A 487 -38.72 18.01 6.75
CA ASP A 487 -37.56 17.42 6.12
C ASP A 487 -37.02 18.35 5.00
N PRO A 488 -35.71 18.45 4.81
CA PRO A 488 -35.13 19.20 3.69
C PRO A 488 -35.42 18.46 2.37
N ILE A 489 -35.85 19.20 1.35
CA ILE A 489 -36.15 18.62 0.02
C ILE A 489 -34.87 18.07 -0.61
N ASN A 490 -33.77 18.81 -0.48
CA ASN A 490 -32.45 18.40 -0.96
C ASN A 490 -31.50 18.22 0.21
N LYS A 491 -30.67 17.16 0.15
CA LYS A 491 -29.54 16.99 1.06
C LYS A 491 -28.34 16.49 0.30
N THR A 492 -27.16 16.98 0.68
CA THR A 492 -25.88 16.50 0.14
C THR A 492 -25.29 15.49 1.10
N ASP A 493 -25.22 14.22 0.68
CA ASP A 493 -24.66 13.15 1.48
C ASP A 493 -23.12 13.19 1.47
N ILE A 494 -22.51 13.10 2.66
CA ILE A 494 -21.08 12.92 2.84
C ILE A 494 -20.80 11.43 3.02
N VAL A 495 -20.29 10.85 1.94
CA VAL A 495 -20.07 9.42 1.82
C VAL A 495 -18.60 9.09 2.01
N VAL A 496 -18.32 7.99 2.70
CA VAL A 496 -16.96 7.47 2.84
C VAL A 496 -16.41 7.08 1.45
N PRO A 497 -15.30 7.69 1.01
CA PRO A 497 -14.68 7.40 -0.29
C PRO A 497 -14.09 5.97 -0.33
N ASP A 498 -13.48 5.58 -1.46
CA ASP A 498 -12.81 4.26 -1.54
C ASP A 498 -11.64 4.20 -0.54
N ILE A 499 -11.90 3.55 0.59
CA ILE A 499 -10.94 3.21 1.62
C ILE A 499 -10.63 1.71 1.58
N GLY A 500 -10.82 1.03 0.44
CA GLY A 500 -10.49 -0.38 0.27
C GLY A 500 -11.42 -1.37 0.99
N TRP A 501 -11.13 -2.65 0.76
CA TRP A 501 -11.88 -3.77 1.34
C TRP A 501 -11.56 -3.97 2.83
N TRP A 502 -12.43 -4.72 3.51
CA TRP A 502 -12.34 -5.12 4.92
C TRP A 502 -10.91 -5.52 5.36
N PRO A 503 -10.47 -5.20 6.60
CA PRO A 503 -11.23 -4.59 7.69
C PRO A 503 -11.42 -3.08 7.52
N TRP A 504 -12.62 -2.61 7.89
CA TRP A 504 -12.96 -1.20 7.84
C TRP A 504 -12.38 -0.46 9.05
N PRO A 505 -11.87 0.78 8.87
CA PRO A 505 -11.30 1.57 9.93
C PRO A 505 -12.38 2.13 10.86
N LYS A 506 -11.96 2.49 12.07
CA LYS A 506 -12.79 3.22 13.02
C LYS A 506 -12.71 4.72 12.76
N VAL A 507 -13.78 5.43 13.07
CA VAL A 507 -13.78 6.89 13.12
C VAL A 507 -12.98 7.35 14.33
N THR A 508 -11.90 8.11 14.11
CA THR A 508 -11.04 8.65 15.18
C THR A 508 -11.45 10.06 15.58
N TRP A 509 -12.06 10.81 14.66
CA TRP A 509 -12.52 12.17 14.90
C TRP A 509 -13.68 12.54 13.97
N LEU A 510 -14.64 13.30 14.49
CA LEU A 510 -15.77 13.87 13.75
C LEU A 510 -15.88 15.35 14.08
N VAL A 511 -16.28 16.15 13.09
CA VAL A 511 -16.72 17.53 13.32
C VAL A 511 -17.99 17.50 14.19
N PRO A 512 -18.13 18.35 15.22
CA PRO A 512 -19.34 18.38 16.03
C PRO A 512 -20.59 18.55 15.16
N GLU A 513 -21.68 17.91 15.56
CA GLU A 513 -22.96 18.08 14.89
C GLU A 513 -23.42 19.55 14.98
N GLU A 514 -24.18 20.01 13.99
CA GLU A 514 -24.64 21.40 13.87
C GLU A 514 -23.51 22.43 13.63
N THR A 515 -22.31 21.97 13.27
CA THR A 515 -21.24 22.87 12.83
C THR A 515 -21.46 23.31 11.39
N VAL A 516 -21.34 24.61 11.12
CA VAL A 516 -21.32 25.16 9.76
C VAL A 516 -19.92 24.97 9.18
N VAL A 517 -19.84 24.25 8.06
CA VAL A 517 -18.57 23.95 7.39
C VAL A 517 -18.55 24.52 5.97
N LYS A 518 -17.35 24.76 5.45
CA LYS A 518 -17.11 25.09 4.05
C LYS A 518 -16.70 23.86 3.27
N LYS A 519 -16.91 23.90 1.96
CA LYS A 519 -16.43 22.90 1.01
C LYS A 519 -14.92 22.74 1.15
N GLY A 520 -14.50 21.49 1.34
CA GLY A 520 -13.11 21.11 1.56
C GLY A 520 -12.71 21.00 3.03
N ASP A 521 -13.52 21.48 3.97
CA ASP A 521 -13.23 21.34 5.40
C ASP A 521 -13.24 19.87 5.80
N VAL A 522 -12.35 19.48 6.71
CA VAL A 522 -12.27 18.11 7.21
C VAL A 522 -13.42 17.87 8.18
N VAL A 523 -14.27 16.90 7.86
CA VAL A 523 -15.48 16.58 8.64
C VAL A 523 -15.38 15.26 9.39
N ALA A 524 -14.50 14.35 8.94
CA ALA A 524 -14.21 13.11 9.64
C ALA A 524 -12.78 12.63 9.36
N LYS A 525 -12.17 11.98 10.36
CA LYS A 525 -10.91 11.25 10.22
C LYS A 525 -11.12 9.80 10.63
N LEU A 526 -10.51 8.90 9.86
CA LEU A 526 -10.54 7.46 10.08
C LEU A 526 -9.14 6.96 10.47
N ASP A 527 -9.05 5.88 11.25
CA ASP A 527 -7.76 5.29 11.67
C ASP A 527 -6.97 4.74 10.46
N PRO A 528 -5.82 5.35 10.08
CA PRO A 528 -5.04 4.91 8.92
C PRO A 528 -4.07 3.76 9.24
N LYS A 529 -3.90 3.37 10.51
CA LYS A 529 -2.79 2.54 10.99
C LYS A 529 -2.67 1.19 10.29
N GLU A 530 -3.79 0.54 9.99
CA GLU A 530 -3.78 -0.73 9.24
C GLU A 530 -3.38 -0.52 7.77
N ARG A 531 -3.80 0.59 7.15
CA ARG A 531 -3.46 0.89 5.78
C ARG A 531 -2.00 1.29 5.62
N GLU A 532 -1.48 2.07 6.56
CA GLU A 532 -0.07 2.43 6.61
C GLU A 532 0.81 1.19 6.73
N ARG A 533 0.45 0.22 7.58
CA ARG A 533 1.14 -1.07 7.68
C ARG A 533 1.13 -1.84 6.35
N GLN A 534 0.02 -1.84 5.62
CA GLN A 534 -0.05 -2.48 4.31
C GLN A 534 0.78 -1.75 3.25
N ILE A 535 0.79 -0.41 3.28
CA ILE A 535 1.61 0.43 2.40
C ILE A 535 3.08 0.10 2.62
N GLU A 536 3.54 0.10 3.86
CA GLU A 536 4.94 -0.18 4.20
C GLU A 536 5.39 -1.58 3.77
N ARG A 537 4.54 -2.60 3.93
CA ARG A 537 4.81 -3.95 3.42
C ARG A 537 4.96 -3.95 1.89
N ILE A 538 4.13 -3.21 1.19
CA ILE A 538 4.20 -3.09 -0.27
C ILE A 538 5.43 -2.26 -0.67
N GLU A 539 5.77 -1.18 0.04
CA GLU A 539 6.97 -0.37 -0.18
C GLU A 539 8.24 -1.20 -0.03
N THR A 540 8.30 -2.04 1.01
CA THR A 540 9.42 -2.98 1.21
C THR A 540 9.52 -3.97 0.04
N ASN A 541 8.40 -4.46 -0.48
CA ASN A 541 8.38 -5.32 -1.66
C ASN A 541 8.78 -4.55 -2.94
N VAL A 542 8.35 -3.29 -3.10
CA VAL A 542 8.80 -2.43 -4.20
C VAL A 542 10.30 -2.21 -4.13
N ALA A 543 10.86 -1.92 -2.96
CA ALA A 543 12.29 -1.75 -2.77
C ALA A 543 13.07 -3.04 -3.11
N ALA A 544 12.58 -4.21 -2.67
CA ALA A 544 13.18 -5.49 -3.01
C ALA A 544 13.11 -5.81 -4.52
N GLN A 545 11.97 -5.52 -5.16
CA GLN A 545 11.81 -5.69 -6.60
C GLN A 545 12.66 -4.69 -7.38
N GLN A 546 12.80 -3.45 -6.92
CA GLN A 546 13.66 -2.44 -7.51
C GLN A 546 15.12 -2.91 -7.47
N ALA A 547 15.60 -3.39 -6.32
CA ALA A 547 16.95 -3.96 -6.21
C ALA A 547 17.15 -5.13 -7.19
N THR A 548 16.11 -5.94 -7.42
CA THR A 548 16.15 -7.02 -8.42
C THR A 548 16.19 -6.48 -9.86
N VAL A 549 15.46 -5.41 -10.17
CA VAL A 549 15.53 -4.71 -11.46
C VAL A 549 16.92 -4.15 -11.68
N ASP A 550 17.48 -3.45 -10.70
CA ASP A 550 18.81 -2.85 -10.78
C ASP A 550 19.89 -3.93 -10.95
N GLU A 551 19.81 -5.04 -10.20
CA GLU A 551 20.70 -6.19 -10.37
C GLU A 551 20.59 -6.80 -11.77
N THR A 552 19.37 -7.02 -12.26
CA THR A 552 19.15 -7.59 -13.61
C THR A 552 19.58 -6.64 -14.72
N GLU A 553 19.42 -5.33 -14.56
CA GLU A 553 19.93 -4.31 -15.47
C GLU A 553 21.46 -4.40 -15.58
N LYS A 554 22.17 -4.48 -14.45
CA LYS A 554 23.63 -4.69 -14.45
C LYS A 554 24.02 -6.01 -15.11
N LYS A 555 23.25 -7.08 -14.88
CA LYS A 555 23.48 -8.37 -15.58
C LYS A 555 23.26 -8.27 -17.09
N VAL A 556 22.27 -7.52 -17.57
CA VAL A 556 22.07 -7.27 -19.01
C VAL A 556 23.30 -6.60 -19.60
N GLU A 557 23.78 -5.53 -18.97
CA GLU A 557 24.96 -4.82 -19.44
C GLU A 557 26.22 -5.69 -19.40
N LEU A 558 26.39 -6.46 -18.32
CA LEU A 558 27.48 -7.42 -18.20
C LEU A 558 27.42 -8.50 -19.28
N THR A 559 26.24 -9.01 -19.60
CA THR A 559 26.05 -10.03 -20.65
C THR A 559 26.37 -9.46 -22.02
N ARG A 560 25.95 -8.22 -22.29
CA ARG A 560 26.24 -7.50 -23.55
C ARG A 560 27.74 -7.33 -23.74
N ILE A 561 28.41 -6.74 -22.76
CA ILE A 561 29.86 -6.47 -22.80
C ILE A 561 30.66 -7.78 -22.86
N ASN A 562 30.31 -8.79 -22.05
CA ASN A 562 30.95 -10.10 -22.14
C ASN A 562 30.75 -10.77 -23.50
N GLY A 563 29.58 -10.57 -24.12
CA GLY A 563 29.31 -11.02 -25.48
C GLY A 563 30.21 -10.33 -26.51
N GLU A 564 30.44 -9.03 -26.38
CA GLU A 564 31.34 -8.25 -27.25
C GLU A 564 32.79 -8.71 -27.12
N PHE A 565 33.27 -8.93 -25.90
CA PHE A 565 34.60 -9.51 -25.65
C PHE A 565 34.73 -10.90 -26.29
N LYS A 566 33.77 -11.80 -26.05
CA LYS A 566 33.75 -13.16 -26.65
C LYS A 566 33.79 -13.11 -28.18
N LEU A 567 33.01 -12.22 -28.79
CA LEU A 567 32.93 -12.10 -30.26
C LEU A 567 34.25 -11.56 -30.84
N LYS A 568 34.86 -10.56 -30.19
CA LYS A 568 36.15 -10.02 -30.61
C LYS A 568 37.28 -11.05 -30.47
N MET A 569 37.32 -11.79 -29.35
CA MET A 569 38.26 -12.89 -29.16
C MET A 569 38.07 -14.00 -30.20
N ALA A 570 36.84 -14.46 -30.44
CA ALA A 570 36.55 -15.48 -31.44
C ALA A 570 36.96 -15.04 -32.86
N LYS A 571 36.75 -13.76 -33.20
CA LYS A 571 37.19 -13.17 -34.46
C LYS A 571 38.71 -13.17 -34.59
N ASN A 572 39.44 -12.79 -33.54
CA ASN A 572 40.89 -12.83 -33.50
C ASN A 572 41.43 -14.26 -33.62
N THR A 573 40.81 -15.22 -32.94
CA THR A 573 41.15 -16.65 -33.03
C THR A 573 40.94 -17.19 -34.44
N LEU A 574 39.84 -16.81 -35.12
CA LEU A 574 39.61 -17.12 -36.52
C LEU A 574 40.70 -16.51 -37.43
N GLU A 575 41.10 -15.26 -37.18
CA GLU A 575 42.16 -14.62 -37.95
C GLU A 575 43.52 -15.29 -37.73
N ILE A 576 43.83 -15.72 -36.49
CA ILE A 576 45.01 -16.55 -36.18
C ILE A 576 44.95 -17.87 -36.96
N ALA A 577 43.81 -18.56 -36.97
CA ALA A 577 43.62 -19.81 -37.69
C ALA A 577 43.82 -19.63 -39.20
N LYS A 578 43.32 -18.52 -39.79
CA LYS A 578 43.56 -18.16 -41.19
C LYS A 578 45.04 -17.95 -41.50
N LEU A 579 45.77 -17.25 -40.63
CA LEU A 579 47.22 -17.05 -40.79
C LEU A 579 47.98 -18.38 -40.70
N THR A 580 47.62 -19.26 -39.76
CA THR A 580 48.25 -20.59 -39.66
C THR A 580 47.94 -21.51 -40.83
N ALA A 581 46.72 -21.43 -41.36
CA ALA A 581 46.32 -22.18 -42.54
C ALA A 581 47.08 -21.67 -43.77
N ARG A 582 47.18 -20.34 -43.96
CA ARG A 582 48.00 -19.72 -45.01
C ARG A 582 49.46 -20.17 -44.95
N ASP A 583 50.09 -20.13 -43.78
CA ASP A 583 51.47 -20.60 -43.58
C ASP A 583 51.65 -22.07 -43.99
N THR A 584 50.63 -22.89 -43.79
CA THR A 584 50.68 -24.30 -44.13
C THR A 584 50.32 -24.59 -45.60
N LEU A 585 49.37 -23.85 -46.18
CA LEU A 585 48.76 -24.14 -47.48
C LEU A 585 49.39 -23.36 -48.64
N GLU A 586 49.82 -22.12 -48.38
CA GLU A 586 50.30 -21.18 -49.42
C GLU A 586 51.81 -20.94 -49.33
N ILE A 587 52.39 -20.96 -48.13
CA ILE A 587 53.81 -20.65 -47.94
C ILE A 587 54.67 -21.88 -48.21
N VAL A 588 55.42 -21.83 -49.32
CA VAL A 588 56.46 -22.82 -49.63
C VAL A 588 57.78 -22.36 -49.01
N ARG A 589 58.41 -23.21 -48.20
CA ARG A 589 59.70 -22.89 -47.54
C ARG A 589 60.84 -22.90 -48.57
N PRO A 590 61.43 -21.74 -48.94
CA PRO A 590 62.34 -21.71 -50.09
C PRO A 590 63.73 -22.29 -49.79
N LEU A 591 64.18 -22.24 -48.53
CA LEU A 591 65.53 -22.69 -48.15
C LEU A 591 65.75 -24.20 -48.35
N PRO A 592 64.85 -25.11 -47.90
CA PRO A 592 64.91 -26.53 -48.25
C PRO A 592 64.97 -26.79 -49.77
N ILE A 593 64.16 -26.07 -50.55
CA ILE A 593 64.14 -26.17 -52.02
C ILE A 593 65.49 -25.77 -52.59
N TYR A 594 66.02 -24.59 -52.24
CA TYR A 594 67.32 -24.12 -52.72
C TYR A 594 68.46 -25.09 -52.37
N ARG A 595 68.39 -25.71 -51.18
CA ARG A 595 69.37 -26.73 -50.76
C ARG A 595 69.23 -28.01 -51.59
N ALA A 596 68.01 -28.46 -51.87
CA ALA A 596 67.74 -29.62 -52.70
C ALA A 596 68.16 -29.37 -54.17
N GLU A 597 67.89 -28.17 -54.72
CA GLU A 597 68.36 -27.74 -56.03
C GLU A 597 69.89 -27.75 -56.12
N MET A 598 70.57 -27.17 -55.13
CA MET A 598 72.03 -27.19 -55.05
C MET A 598 72.57 -28.62 -55.06
N ASN A 599 71.99 -29.52 -54.25
CA ASN A 599 72.41 -30.92 -54.19
C ASN A 599 72.18 -31.67 -55.52
N ARG A 600 71.06 -31.41 -56.19
CA ARG A 600 70.75 -31.96 -57.52
C ARG A 600 71.75 -31.48 -58.56
N ASP A 601 72.06 -30.19 -58.57
CA ASP A 601 73.00 -29.61 -59.53
C ASP A 601 74.44 -30.13 -59.31
N LEU A 602 74.88 -30.26 -58.05
CA LEU A 602 76.17 -30.87 -57.72
C LEU A 602 76.22 -32.36 -58.12
N ALA A 603 75.13 -33.11 -57.91
CA ALA A 603 75.04 -34.50 -58.34
C ALA A 603 75.11 -34.63 -59.87
N LYS A 604 74.44 -33.73 -60.59
CA LYS A 604 74.45 -33.66 -62.07
C LYS A 604 75.86 -33.36 -62.60
N ILE A 605 76.56 -32.38 -62.04
CA ILE A 605 77.95 -32.06 -62.42
C ILE A 605 78.88 -33.26 -62.24
N ARG A 606 78.72 -34.01 -61.14
CA ARG A 606 79.51 -35.23 -60.87
C ARG A 606 79.20 -36.37 -61.84
N LEU A 607 77.93 -36.54 -62.22
CA LEU A 607 77.51 -37.50 -63.22
C LEU A 607 78.12 -37.15 -64.59
N GLU A 608 77.98 -35.90 -65.04
CA GLU A 608 78.51 -35.42 -66.32
C GLU A 608 80.04 -35.55 -66.41
N ASP A 609 80.78 -35.27 -65.32
CA ASP A 609 82.23 -35.50 -65.24
C ASP A 609 82.58 -37.00 -65.41
N THR A 610 81.89 -37.87 -64.68
CA THR A 610 82.12 -39.32 -64.74
C THR A 610 81.75 -39.88 -66.12
N GLN A 611 80.67 -39.39 -66.72
CA GLN A 611 80.24 -39.77 -68.06
C GLN A 611 81.23 -39.32 -69.13
N ARG A 612 81.76 -38.10 -69.02
CA ARG A 612 82.87 -37.62 -69.87
C ARG A 612 84.12 -38.50 -69.71
N LYS A 613 84.45 -38.98 -68.51
CA LYS A 613 85.58 -39.89 -68.28
C LYS A 613 85.38 -41.25 -68.93
N VAL A 614 84.20 -41.87 -68.77
CA VAL A 614 83.87 -43.15 -69.41
C VAL A 614 83.93 -43.03 -70.93
N LYS A 615 83.24 -42.04 -71.53
CA LYS A 615 83.25 -41.83 -72.99
C LYS A 615 84.66 -41.64 -73.56
N ARG A 616 85.54 -40.95 -72.82
CA ARG A 616 86.93 -40.74 -73.24
C ARG A 616 87.76 -42.01 -73.21
N GLU A 617 87.60 -42.85 -72.18
CA GLU A 617 88.33 -44.13 -72.12
C GLU A 617 87.80 -45.13 -73.16
N GLU A 618 86.50 -45.12 -73.45
CA GLU A 618 85.89 -45.98 -74.48
C GLU A 618 86.23 -45.57 -75.92
N ALA A 619 86.47 -44.28 -76.17
CA ALA A 619 86.80 -43.76 -77.50
C ALA A 619 88.28 -43.94 -77.89
N LYS A 620 89.16 -44.37 -76.97
CA LYS A 620 90.59 -44.61 -77.26
C LYS A 620 90.77 -45.98 -77.93
N ALA A 621 91.51 -46.03 -79.04
CA ALA A 621 91.84 -47.27 -79.74
C ALA A 621 92.66 -48.26 -78.87
N ASN A 622 93.54 -47.74 -78.02
CA ASN A 622 94.22 -48.48 -76.95
C ASN A 622 93.86 -47.84 -75.59
N PRO A 623 92.91 -48.41 -74.82
CA PRO A 623 92.52 -47.88 -73.52
C PRO A 623 93.70 -47.82 -72.54
N THR A 624 93.80 -46.73 -71.77
CA THR A 624 94.88 -46.56 -70.79
C THR A 624 94.58 -47.30 -69.49
N MET A 625 93.31 -47.62 -69.24
CA MET A 625 92.83 -48.35 -68.06
C MET A 625 92.59 -49.84 -68.37
N SER A 626 92.80 -50.69 -67.37
CA SER A 626 92.48 -52.13 -67.47
C SER A 626 90.96 -52.36 -67.58
N PRO A 627 90.51 -53.51 -68.15
CA PRO A 627 89.08 -53.84 -68.22
C PRO A 627 88.35 -53.81 -66.85
N ALA A 628 89.06 -54.16 -65.77
CA ALA A 628 88.52 -54.13 -64.41
C ALA A 628 88.29 -52.70 -63.90
N GLU A 629 89.17 -51.76 -64.24
CA GLU A 629 89.06 -50.34 -63.89
C GLU A 629 87.95 -49.65 -64.68
N ILE A 630 87.80 -49.95 -65.97
CA ILE A 630 86.66 -49.47 -66.78
C ILE A 630 85.34 -49.98 -66.20
N LYS A 631 85.27 -51.26 -65.77
CA LYS A 631 84.10 -51.82 -65.09
C LYS A 631 83.83 -51.13 -63.75
N LYS A 632 84.86 -50.74 -62.98
CA LYS A 632 84.71 -49.92 -61.77
C LYS A 632 84.15 -48.54 -62.10
N LEU A 633 84.69 -47.86 -63.11
CA LEU A 633 84.24 -46.55 -63.54
C LEU A 633 82.78 -46.55 -64.02
N LYS A 634 82.35 -47.61 -64.72
CA LYS A 634 80.93 -47.82 -65.09
C LYS A 634 80.02 -48.02 -63.87
N ARG A 635 80.48 -48.73 -62.84
CA ARG A 635 79.74 -48.83 -61.56
C ARG A 635 79.65 -47.48 -60.85
N ASP A 636 80.72 -46.70 -60.87
CA ASP A 636 80.72 -45.34 -60.31
C ASP A 636 79.77 -44.41 -61.09
N LEU A 637 79.73 -44.52 -62.43
CA LEU A 637 78.76 -43.83 -63.27
C LEU A 637 77.32 -44.17 -62.83
N ARG A 638 77.00 -45.47 -62.71
CA ARG A 638 75.68 -45.93 -62.24
C ARG A 638 75.35 -45.42 -60.83
N ARG A 639 76.33 -45.37 -59.93
CA ARG A 639 76.16 -44.79 -58.59
C ARG A 639 75.86 -43.29 -58.64
N HIS A 640 76.52 -42.55 -59.54
CA HIS A 640 76.24 -41.13 -59.73
C HIS A 640 74.87 -40.86 -60.38
N GLU A 641 74.40 -41.75 -61.26
CA GLU A 641 73.01 -41.72 -61.78
C GLU A 641 72.00 -41.87 -60.64
N LEU A 642 72.14 -42.90 -59.81
CA LEU A 642 71.27 -43.14 -58.65
C LEU A 642 71.30 -41.99 -57.64
N ASN A 643 72.47 -41.35 -57.46
CA ASN A 643 72.59 -40.19 -56.58
C ASN A 643 71.88 -38.96 -57.15
N LEU A 644 71.92 -38.75 -58.47
CA LEU A 644 71.17 -37.67 -59.13
C LEU A 644 69.66 -37.93 -59.00
N GLU A 645 69.21 -39.16 -59.26
CA GLU A 645 67.82 -39.57 -59.11
C GLU A 645 67.34 -39.35 -57.67
N LYS A 646 68.13 -39.77 -56.67
CA LYS A 646 67.83 -39.51 -55.25
C LYS A 646 67.76 -38.01 -54.94
N ALA A 647 68.64 -37.19 -55.52
CA ALA A 647 68.61 -35.74 -55.32
C ALA A 647 67.41 -35.07 -56.01
N GLN A 648 66.98 -35.58 -57.18
CA GLN A 648 65.75 -35.17 -57.86
C GLN A 648 64.51 -35.53 -57.03
N LEU A 649 64.40 -36.77 -56.56
CA LEU A 649 63.30 -37.20 -55.70
C LEU A 649 63.19 -36.36 -54.42
N ASN A 650 64.32 -35.97 -53.83
CA ASN A 650 64.30 -35.07 -52.68
C ASN A 650 63.84 -33.66 -53.05
N LEU A 651 64.24 -33.14 -54.21
CA LEU A 651 63.77 -31.84 -54.70
C LEU A 651 62.26 -31.88 -54.99
N ASP A 652 61.78 -32.93 -55.66
CA ASP A 652 60.36 -33.11 -56.00
C ASP A 652 59.52 -33.15 -54.72
N LYS A 653 59.98 -33.87 -53.68
CA LYS A 653 59.32 -33.87 -52.36
C LYS A 653 59.23 -32.48 -51.72
N GLU A 654 60.28 -31.66 -51.81
CA GLU A 654 60.26 -30.30 -51.26
C GLU A 654 59.35 -29.36 -52.10
N LEU A 655 59.27 -29.59 -53.42
CA LEU A 655 58.39 -28.84 -54.34
C LEU A 655 56.90 -29.20 -54.18
N GLU A 656 56.58 -30.47 -53.92
CA GLU A 656 55.22 -30.91 -53.54
C GLU A 656 54.74 -30.23 -52.24
N GLY A 657 55.68 -29.89 -51.37
CA GLY A 657 55.46 -29.11 -50.17
C GLY A 657 54.74 -29.91 -49.07
N PRO A 658 53.71 -29.34 -48.41
CA PRO A 658 52.97 -30.02 -47.34
C PRO A 658 52.31 -31.30 -47.83
N THR A 659 52.43 -32.39 -47.07
CA THR A 659 51.67 -33.63 -47.31
C THR A 659 50.17 -33.37 -47.30
N GLU A 660 49.40 -34.18 -48.03
CA GLU A 660 47.94 -34.08 -48.08
C GLU A 660 47.32 -34.11 -46.67
N VAL A 661 47.84 -34.97 -45.78
CA VAL A 661 47.45 -35.01 -44.36
C VAL A 661 47.65 -33.66 -43.66
N ARG A 662 48.77 -32.98 -43.92
CA ARG A 662 49.07 -31.67 -43.31
C ARG A 662 48.15 -30.57 -43.85
N ARG A 663 47.85 -30.60 -45.15
CA ARG A 663 46.89 -29.67 -45.79
C ARG A 663 45.48 -29.86 -45.24
N SER A 664 45.00 -31.10 -45.23
CA SER A 664 43.67 -31.45 -44.70
C SER A 664 43.54 -31.08 -43.22
N ARG A 665 44.58 -31.30 -42.41
CA ARG A 665 44.58 -30.90 -41.00
C ARG A 665 44.49 -29.39 -40.82
N ALA A 666 45.24 -28.62 -41.62
CA ALA A 666 45.19 -27.16 -41.58
C ALA A 666 43.82 -26.61 -42.01
N GLN A 667 43.22 -27.19 -43.05
CA GLN A 667 41.87 -26.84 -43.50
C GLN A 667 40.83 -27.14 -42.41
N LEU A 668 40.91 -28.32 -41.81
CA LEU A 668 39.99 -28.74 -40.74
C LEU A 668 40.09 -27.80 -39.53
N THR A 669 41.30 -27.39 -39.12
CA THR A 669 41.45 -26.40 -38.03
C THR A 669 40.88 -25.03 -38.38
N LEU A 670 40.92 -24.63 -39.65
CA LEU A 670 40.30 -23.38 -40.11
C LEU A 670 38.76 -23.50 -40.09
N ASP A 671 38.21 -24.60 -40.58
CA ASP A 671 36.78 -24.85 -40.60
C ASP A 671 36.20 -24.94 -39.17
N GLU A 672 36.92 -25.57 -38.25
CA GLU A 672 36.62 -25.55 -36.81
C GLU A 672 36.58 -24.13 -36.25
N ALA A 673 37.57 -23.29 -36.61
CA ALA A 673 37.61 -21.88 -36.18
C ALA A 673 36.45 -21.04 -36.77
N ILE A 674 36.03 -21.33 -38.00
CA ILE A 674 34.86 -20.69 -38.63
C ILE A 674 33.58 -21.10 -37.91
N SER A 675 33.37 -22.41 -37.70
CA SER A 675 32.20 -22.95 -37.01
C SER A 675 32.09 -22.45 -35.56
N THR A 676 33.21 -22.40 -34.83
CA THR A 676 33.26 -21.84 -33.47
C THR A 676 32.93 -20.34 -33.44
N TYR A 677 33.38 -19.56 -34.42
CA TYR A 677 32.98 -18.16 -34.56
C TYR A 677 31.47 -18.01 -34.81
N GLU A 678 30.90 -18.75 -35.77
CA GLU A 678 29.47 -18.69 -36.10
C GLU A 678 28.57 -19.11 -34.92
N THR A 679 28.95 -20.17 -34.22
CA THR A 679 28.24 -20.62 -33.02
C THR A 679 28.34 -19.58 -31.90
N THR A 680 29.50 -18.94 -31.72
CA THR A 680 29.68 -17.85 -30.75
C THR A 680 28.77 -16.66 -31.06
N VAL A 681 28.66 -16.25 -32.33
CA VAL A 681 27.75 -15.17 -32.75
C VAL A 681 26.30 -15.51 -32.39
N LYS A 682 25.85 -16.74 -32.68
CA LYS A 682 24.49 -17.20 -32.33
C LYS A 682 24.28 -17.21 -30.82
N THR A 683 25.21 -17.76 -30.05
CA THR A 683 25.13 -17.85 -28.59
C THR A 683 25.06 -16.45 -27.96
N VAL A 684 25.92 -15.52 -28.36
CA VAL A 684 25.89 -14.12 -27.88
C VAL A 684 24.55 -13.45 -28.19
N HIS A 685 23.99 -13.69 -29.37
CA HIS A 685 22.67 -13.17 -29.73
C HIS A 685 21.56 -13.75 -28.82
N PHE A 686 21.54 -15.07 -28.61
CA PHE A 686 20.56 -15.73 -27.75
C PHE A 686 20.68 -15.33 -26.28
N ASP A 687 21.90 -15.24 -25.75
CA ASP A 687 22.16 -14.81 -24.37
C ASP A 687 21.61 -13.41 -24.12
N ASN A 688 21.86 -12.46 -25.05
CA ASN A 688 21.35 -11.10 -24.98
C ASN A 688 19.81 -11.03 -25.05
N ILE A 689 19.18 -11.83 -25.92
CA ILE A 689 17.71 -11.90 -25.98
C ILE A 689 17.14 -12.48 -24.69
N SER A 690 17.75 -13.55 -24.18
CA SER A 690 17.29 -14.25 -22.98
C SER A 690 17.32 -13.34 -21.75
N ILE A 691 18.44 -12.69 -21.48
CA ILE A 691 18.60 -11.80 -20.33
C ILE A 691 17.69 -10.56 -20.44
N ARG A 692 17.48 -10.04 -21.66
CA ARG A 692 16.57 -8.90 -21.88
C ARG A 692 15.12 -9.27 -21.61
N ARG A 693 14.67 -10.47 -21.99
CA ARG A 693 13.33 -10.97 -21.65
C ARG A 693 13.13 -11.12 -20.15
N GLU A 694 14.17 -11.58 -19.45
CA GLU A 694 14.15 -11.65 -17.99
C GLU A 694 14.04 -10.26 -17.35
N PHE A 695 14.84 -9.29 -17.80
CA PHE A 695 14.75 -7.90 -17.34
C PHE A 695 13.35 -7.32 -17.53
N GLU A 696 12.74 -7.47 -18.71
CA GLU A 696 11.37 -6.97 -18.97
C GLU A 696 10.32 -7.65 -18.08
N ARG A 697 10.50 -8.94 -17.76
CA ARG A 697 9.63 -9.67 -16.83
C ARG A 697 9.71 -9.09 -15.41
N VAL A 698 10.92 -8.85 -14.91
CA VAL A 698 11.13 -8.29 -13.55
C VAL A 698 10.63 -6.85 -13.50
N LYS A 699 10.93 -6.03 -14.51
CA LYS A 699 10.44 -4.65 -14.63
C LYS A 699 8.91 -4.57 -14.67
N SER A 700 8.27 -5.42 -15.47
CA SER A 700 6.80 -5.51 -15.52
C SER A 700 6.18 -5.87 -14.16
N ASN A 701 6.86 -6.70 -13.36
CA ASN A 701 6.42 -7.04 -12.01
C ASN A 701 6.53 -5.83 -11.06
N LEU A 702 7.64 -5.10 -11.11
CA LEU A 702 7.83 -3.86 -10.35
C LEU A 702 6.71 -2.84 -10.67
N GLU A 703 6.42 -2.60 -11.95
CA GLU A 703 5.37 -1.67 -12.37
C GLU A 703 3.97 -2.09 -11.86
N ARG A 704 3.68 -3.39 -11.80
CA ARG A 704 2.43 -3.90 -11.22
C ARG A 704 2.36 -3.62 -9.72
N THR A 705 3.45 -3.87 -9.00
CA THR A 705 3.53 -3.63 -7.54
C THR A 705 3.48 -2.14 -7.22
N GLN A 706 4.15 -1.28 -8.00
CA GLN A 706 4.06 0.18 -7.88
C GLN A 706 2.64 0.70 -8.11
N ARG A 707 1.94 0.20 -9.14
CA ARG A 707 0.52 0.54 -9.35
C ARG A 707 -0.36 0.12 -8.16
N ARG A 708 -0.07 -1.04 -7.55
CA ARG A 708 -0.75 -1.48 -6.33
C ARG A 708 -0.44 -0.55 -5.14
N LEU A 709 0.82 -0.12 -4.99
CA LEU A 709 1.23 0.84 -3.96
C LEU A 709 0.48 2.17 -4.11
N GLN A 710 0.47 2.75 -5.31
CA GLN A 710 -0.23 4.01 -5.60
C GLN A 710 -1.73 3.94 -5.27
N ARG A 711 -2.38 2.82 -5.58
CA ARG A 711 -3.78 2.59 -5.17
C ARG A 711 -3.94 2.58 -3.66
N ARG A 712 -3.02 1.95 -2.91
CA ARG A 712 -3.08 1.91 -1.44
C ARG A 712 -2.81 3.27 -0.80
N ILE A 713 -1.88 4.05 -1.35
CA ILE A 713 -1.60 5.43 -0.92
C ILE A 713 -2.86 6.29 -1.09
N LYS A 714 -3.51 6.24 -2.26
CA LYS A 714 -4.77 6.94 -2.49
C LYS A 714 -5.86 6.53 -1.49
N GLN A 715 -5.96 5.24 -1.18
CA GLN A 715 -6.88 4.73 -0.16
C GLN A 715 -6.52 5.16 1.27
N ARG A 716 -5.24 5.46 1.56
CA ARG A 716 -4.82 6.05 2.85
C ARG A 716 -5.27 7.49 2.94
N ASP A 717 -5.04 8.28 1.89
CA ASP A 717 -5.39 9.70 1.87
C ASP A 717 -6.90 9.91 2.01
N ASN A 718 -7.68 8.98 1.47
CA ASN A 718 -9.14 8.89 1.63
C ASN A 718 -9.64 8.64 3.08
N HIS A 719 -8.78 8.40 4.09
CA HIS A 719 -9.20 8.36 5.50
C HIS A 719 -9.51 9.75 6.07
N THR A 720 -9.11 10.80 5.37
CA THR A 720 -9.51 12.17 5.70
C THR A 720 -10.70 12.52 4.81
N ILE A 721 -11.89 12.62 5.41
CA ILE A 721 -13.12 12.92 4.69
C ILE A 721 -13.36 14.43 4.78
N THR A 722 -13.61 15.04 3.63
CA THR A 722 -13.85 16.48 3.50
C THR A 722 -15.27 16.78 3.06
N SER A 723 -15.76 17.97 3.37
CA SER A 723 -17.09 18.42 3.00
C SER A 723 -17.21 18.68 1.49
N PRO A 724 -18.22 18.14 0.78
CA PRO A 724 -18.42 18.39 -0.65
C PRO A 724 -19.07 19.75 -0.96
N ALA A 725 -19.72 20.37 0.02
CA ALA A 725 -20.47 21.63 -0.11
C ALA A 725 -20.38 22.46 1.19
N ASP A 726 -20.84 23.71 1.13
CA ASP A 726 -20.99 24.57 2.30
C ASP A 726 -22.33 24.24 2.98
N GLY A 727 -22.39 24.26 4.31
CA GLY A 727 -23.64 24.11 5.04
C GLY A 727 -23.51 23.49 6.43
N LEU A 728 -24.65 23.19 7.04
CA LEU A 728 -24.74 22.61 8.39
C LEU A 728 -24.49 21.10 8.35
N ILE A 729 -23.69 20.56 9.28
CA ILE A 729 -23.47 19.10 9.37
C ILE A 729 -24.54 18.42 10.22
N CYS A 730 -25.22 17.43 9.64
CA CYS A 730 -26.11 16.51 10.32
C CYS A 730 -25.53 15.10 10.32
N TYR A 731 -25.65 14.41 11.45
CA TYR A 731 -25.14 13.05 11.59
C TYR A 731 -26.15 12.02 11.08
N ASN A 732 -25.70 11.14 10.19
CA ASN A 732 -26.55 10.06 9.69
C ASN A 732 -26.48 8.83 10.59
N LYS A 733 -27.52 7.99 10.49
CA LYS A 733 -27.55 6.69 11.14
C LYS A 733 -26.77 5.67 10.31
N VAL A 734 -25.82 4.99 10.93
CA VAL A 734 -25.00 3.96 10.29
C VAL A 734 -25.18 2.62 11.00
N TYR A 735 -25.08 1.54 10.23
CA TYR A 735 -25.05 0.21 10.81
C TYR A 735 -23.69 -0.03 11.49
N ASN A 736 -23.72 -0.29 12.80
CA ASN A 736 -22.53 -0.56 13.60
C ASN A 736 -22.85 -1.66 14.63
N GLN A 737 -22.07 -2.75 14.64
CA GLN A 737 -22.17 -3.86 15.60
C GLN A 737 -23.59 -4.40 15.84
N GLY A 738 -24.38 -4.60 14.77
CA GLY A 738 -25.72 -5.21 14.87
C GLY A 738 -26.87 -4.23 15.06
N ALA A 739 -26.58 -2.94 15.29
CA ALA A 739 -27.59 -1.90 15.47
C ALA A 739 -27.39 -0.72 14.50
N ILE A 740 -28.49 -0.09 14.11
CA ILE A 740 -28.47 1.18 13.39
C ILE A 740 -28.41 2.29 14.43
N THR A 741 -27.26 2.95 14.54
CA THR A 741 -27.01 4.00 15.52
C THR A 741 -26.49 5.26 14.84
N LYS A 742 -26.68 6.42 15.48
CA LYS A 742 -26.11 7.68 15.02
C LYS A 742 -24.58 7.56 14.97
N ILE A 743 -23.95 8.11 13.93
CA ILE A 743 -22.49 8.03 13.79
C ILE A 743 -21.80 8.65 15.02
N ALA A 744 -20.76 7.97 15.53
CA ALA A 744 -19.97 8.44 16.65
C ALA A 744 -18.50 8.04 16.49
N VAL A 745 -17.64 8.68 17.28
CA VAL A 745 -16.21 8.31 17.37
C VAL A 745 -16.10 6.88 17.90
N GLY A 746 -15.31 6.06 17.23
CA GLY A 746 -15.17 4.63 17.50
C GLY A 746 -16.02 3.71 16.62
N ASN A 747 -17.03 4.23 15.90
CA ASN A 747 -17.82 3.45 14.95
C ASN A 747 -16.96 2.97 13.78
N THR A 748 -17.24 1.77 13.27
CA THR A 748 -16.57 1.21 12.09
C THR A 748 -17.34 1.61 10.84
N VAL A 749 -16.66 2.24 9.87
CA VAL A 749 -17.31 2.73 8.63
C VAL A 749 -16.62 2.19 7.39
N GLY A 750 -17.40 1.62 6.48
CA GLY A 750 -16.92 1.05 5.22
C GLY A 750 -17.00 2.03 4.04
N PRO A 751 -16.40 1.69 2.89
CA PRO A 751 -16.59 2.45 1.66
C PRO A 751 -18.07 2.59 1.33
N ARG A 752 -18.47 3.75 0.81
CA ARG A 752 -19.85 4.11 0.44
C ARG A 752 -20.83 4.27 1.59
N PHE A 753 -20.38 4.22 2.85
CA PHE A 753 -21.26 4.53 3.98
C PHE A 753 -21.57 6.02 3.99
N ASN A 754 -22.85 6.36 4.11
CA ASN A 754 -23.28 7.74 4.26
C ASN A 754 -23.21 8.09 5.76
N ILE A 755 -22.19 8.86 6.14
CA ILE A 755 -21.87 9.13 7.56
C ILE A 755 -22.43 10.47 8.03
N LEU A 756 -22.47 11.48 7.16
CA LEU A 756 -22.97 12.82 7.47
C LEU A 756 -23.82 13.32 6.30
N SER A 757 -24.70 14.28 6.53
CA SER A 757 -25.42 14.98 5.47
C SER A 757 -25.40 16.48 5.69
N ILE A 758 -25.51 17.23 4.59
CA ILE A 758 -25.66 18.68 4.58
C ILE A 758 -27.06 18.97 4.03
N PRO A 759 -28.05 19.30 4.88
CA PRO A 759 -29.40 19.62 4.42
C PRO A 759 -29.40 21.00 3.75
N ASP A 760 -30.13 21.12 2.65
CA ASP A 760 -30.43 22.41 2.03
C ASP A 760 -31.62 23.04 2.76
N LEU A 761 -31.36 24.12 3.50
CA LEU A 761 -32.37 24.80 4.33
C LEU A 761 -33.25 25.77 3.53
N SER A 762 -32.95 26.01 2.24
CA SER A 762 -33.74 26.93 1.40
C SER A 762 -35.10 26.37 1.00
N GLU A 763 -35.22 25.04 0.95
CA GLU A 763 -36.42 24.33 0.53
C GLU A 763 -36.73 23.18 1.52
N MET A 764 -37.70 23.42 2.40
CA MET A 764 -38.18 22.42 3.36
C MET A 764 -39.53 21.86 2.92
N GLU A 765 -39.80 20.59 3.24
CA GLU A 765 -41.10 19.97 3.06
C GLU A 765 -41.62 19.34 4.35
N ILE A 766 -42.93 19.38 4.55
CA ILE A 766 -43.61 18.59 5.57
C ILE A 766 -44.32 17.44 4.90
N LYS A 767 -44.04 16.23 5.37
CA LYS A 767 -44.81 15.05 5.00
C LYS A 767 -45.91 14.81 6.03
N VAL A 768 -47.16 14.99 5.64
CA VAL A 768 -48.34 14.77 6.48
C VAL A 768 -49.17 13.59 6.01
N GLU A 769 -49.73 12.84 6.96
CA GLU A 769 -50.69 11.76 6.69
C GLU A 769 -52.11 12.33 6.65
N VAL A 770 -52.83 12.14 5.54
CA VAL A 770 -54.18 12.68 5.34
C VAL A 770 -55.19 11.57 5.05
N PRO A 771 -56.40 11.60 5.66
CA PRO A 771 -57.44 10.60 5.38
C PRO A 771 -57.90 10.60 3.91
N GLU A 772 -58.10 9.41 3.35
CA GLU A 772 -58.51 9.17 1.94
C GLU A 772 -59.74 9.98 1.54
N LYS A 773 -60.69 10.21 2.45
CA LYS A 773 -61.91 10.99 2.15
C LYS A 773 -61.63 12.42 1.62
N TYR A 774 -60.46 12.99 1.89
CA TYR A 774 -60.05 14.31 1.41
C TYR A 774 -59.19 14.26 0.15
N TYR A 775 -58.86 13.08 -0.37
CA TYR A 775 -58.09 12.91 -1.61
C TYR A 775 -58.64 13.71 -2.80
N PRO A 776 -59.97 13.79 -3.05
CA PRO A 776 -60.49 14.59 -4.18
C PRO A 776 -60.24 16.10 -4.05
N GLN A 777 -60.04 16.58 -2.82
CA GLN A 777 -59.90 18.00 -2.48
C GLN A 777 -58.43 18.44 -2.43
N ILE A 778 -57.49 17.50 -2.31
CA ILE A 778 -56.05 17.77 -2.22
C ILE A 778 -55.40 17.50 -3.57
N LYS A 779 -54.99 18.59 -4.24
CA LYS A 779 -54.29 18.56 -5.52
C LYS A 779 -52.94 19.26 -5.39
N THR A 780 -52.00 18.87 -6.25
CA THR A 780 -50.73 19.59 -6.39
C THR A 780 -50.99 21.05 -6.74
N GLY A 781 -50.29 21.95 -6.04
CA GLY A 781 -50.44 23.40 -6.14
C GLY A 781 -51.35 24.04 -5.09
N LEU A 782 -52.09 23.26 -4.29
CA LEU A 782 -52.97 23.77 -3.23
C LEU A 782 -52.16 24.51 -2.15
N GLU A 783 -52.60 25.72 -1.79
CA GLU A 783 -52.03 26.51 -0.69
C GLU A 783 -52.60 26.06 0.67
N VAL A 784 -51.71 25.91 1.65
CA VAL A 784 -52.03 25.45 3.01
C VAL A 784 -51.30 26.33 4.03
N GLU A 785 -51.85 26.45 5.22
CA GLU A 785 -51.21 27.17 6.33
C GLU A 785 -50.46 26.17 7.20
N VAL A 786 -49.22 26.48 7.60
CA VAL A 786 -48.40 25.63 8.46
C VAL A 786 -48.07 26.37 9.75
N ARG A 787 -48.30 25.74 10.90
CA ARG A 787 -47.88 26.23 12.22
C ARG A 787 -46.80 25.31 12.77
N ILE A 788 -45.73 25.87 13.34
CA ILE A 788 -44.65 25.10 14.00
C ILE A 788 -44.69 25.43 15.50
N PRO A 789 -45.36 24.61 16.33
CA PRO A 789 -45.62 24.96 17.74
C PRO A 789 -44.38 25.20 18.60
N SER A 790 -43.22 24.69 18.17
CA SER A 790 -41.94 24.80 18.86
C SER A 790 -41.16 26.08 18.53
N LEU A 791 -41.54 26.83 17.48
CA LEU A 791 -40.86 28.07 17.07
C LEU A 791 -41.67 29.31 17.45
N SER A 792 -42.88 29.45 16.90
CA SER A 792 -43.79 30.55 17.19
C SER A 792 -45.24 30.16 16.90
N ASP A 793 -46.19 30.99 17.34
CA ASP A 793 -47.61 30.83 16.99
C ASP A 793 -47.94 31.37 15.57
N ASP A 794 -46.94 31.83 14.81
CA ASP A 794 -47.13 32.39 13.48
C ASP A 794 -47.44 31.29 12.45
N ARG A 795 -48.25 31.64 11.44
CA ARG A 795 -48.64 30.73 10.35
C ARG A 795 -47.80 31.02 9.10
N LEU A 796 -47.05 30.03 8.67
CA LEU A 796 -46.27 30.04 7.43
C LEU A 796 -47.13 29.56 6.26
N GLN A 797 -46.90 30.10 5.07
CA GLN A 797 -47.56 29.60 3.86
C GLN A 797 -46.82 28.40 3.27
N GLY A 798 -47.55 27.33 3.01
CA GLY A 798 -47.06 26.12 2.34
C GLY A 798 -47.83 25.81 1.07
N GLN A 799 -47.22 25.04 0.17
CA GLN A 799 -47.85 24.58 -1.06
C GLN A 799 -47.72 23.06 -1.22
N VAL A 800 -48.81 22.37 -1.53
CA VAL A 800 -48.81 20.92 -1.80
C VAL A 800 -48.00 20.64 -3.07
N THR A 801 -46.87 19.96 -2.94
CA THR A 801 -45.97 19.63 -4.06
C THR A 801 -46.21 18.23 -4.61
N SER A 802 -46.53 17.27 -3.75
CA SER A 802 -46.86 15.91 -4.19
C SER A 802 -47.91 15.27 -3.30
N VAL A 803 -48.71 14.41 -3.92
CA VAL A 803 -49.71 13.57 -3.27
C VAL A 803 -49.34 12.13 -3.60
N ASP A 804 -49.12 11.29 -2.59
CA ASP A 804 -48.74 9.89 -2.81
C ASP A 804 -49.84 9.16 -3.59
N LEU A 805 -49.42 8.32 -4.53
CA LEU A 805 -50.32 7.53 -5.38
C LEU A 805 -50.88 6.28 -4.67
N LEU A 806 -50.20 5.86 -3.60
CA LEU A 806 -50.51 4.65 -2.84
C LEU A 806 -51.12 5.04 -1.50
N PHE A 807 -52.23 4.41 -1.18
CA PHE A 807 -52.90 4.55 0.12
C PHE A 807 -52.41 3.46 1.07
N SER A 808 -52.30 3.80 2.34
CA SER A 808 -51.93 2.87 3.40
C SER A 808 -52.96 2.94 4.52
N ASN A 809 -53.24 1.82 5.17
CA ASN A 809 -54.01 1.86 6.41
C ASN A 809 -53.20 2.60 7.48
N LYS A 810 -53.81 3.57 8.15
CA LYS A 810 -53.19 4.25 9.29
C LYS A 810 -52.89 3.21 10.35
N THR A 811 -51.60 2.95 10.57
CA THR A 811 -51.14 2.03 11.61
C THR A 811 -51.63 2.58 12.95
N LYS A 812 -52.46 1.83 13.69
CA LYS A 812 -52.95 2.28 15.00
C LYS A 812 -51.74 2.57 15.91
N LYS A 813 -51.55 3.84 16.30
CA LYS A 813 -50.70 4.22 17.44
C LYS A 813 -51.43 3.74 18.70
N ASP A 814 -51.04 2.57 19.20
CA ASP A 814 -51.82 1.79 20.16
C ASP A 814 -51.96 2.49 21.51
N THR A 815 -53.10 3.18 21.74
CA THR A 815 -53.46 3.80 23.03
C THR A 815 -54.96 3.79 23.38
N GLN A 816 -55.77 2.89 22.82
CA GLN A 816 -57.13 2.65 23.34
C GLN A 816 -57.54 1.17 23.20
N ILE A 817 -57.17 0.36 24.19
CA ILE A 817 -57.78 -0.97 24.39
C ILE A 817 -58.72 -0.88 25.59
N GLY A 818 -60.01 -0.68 25.33
CA GLY A 818 -61.07 -1.04 26.26
C GLY A 818 -61.30 -2.54 26.18
N LEU A 819 -61.30 -3.24 27.33
CA LEU A 819 -61.29 -4.71 27.44
C LEU A 819 -62.52 -5.44 26.86
N TYR A 820 -63.51 -4.73 26.30
CA TYR A 820 -64.66 -5.33 25.61
C TYR A 820 -65.17 -4.38 24.51
N SER A 821 -64.79 -4.60 23.24
CA SER A 821 -65.56 -4.08 22.11
C SER A 821 -65.45 -4.99 20.89
N ALA A 822 -66.53 -5.72 20.60
CA ALA A 822 -66.68 -6.58 19.42
C ALA A 822 -67.07 -5.78 18.16
N ARG A 823 -66.39 -4.66 17.90
CA ARG A 823 -66.50 -3.90 16.64
C ARG A 823 -65.15 -3.25 16.36
N GLU A 824 -64.32 -3.90 15.56
CA GLU A 824 -63.17 -3.22 14.96
C GLU A 824 -63.68 -2.10 14.04
N PRO A 825 -63.33 -0.82 14.26
CA PRO A 825 -63.39 0.13 13.17
C PRO A 825 -62.29 -0.25 12.17
N LEU A 826 -62.67 -0.47 10.91
CA LEU A 826 -61.74 -0.50 9.78
C LEU A 826 -60.76 0.68 9.94
N GLY A 827 -59.46 0.41 9.92
CA GLY A 827 -58.43 1.45 10.05
C GLY A 827 -58.68 2.56 9.04
N GLU A 828 -58.53 3.82 9.46
CA GLU A 828 -58.64 4.98 8.58
C GLU A 828 -57.59 4.84 7.47
N VAL A 829 -58.02 4.76 6.21
CA VAL A 829 -57.12 4.72 5.05
C VAL A 829 -56.57 6.13 4.85
N ILE A 830 -55.24 6.25 4.74
CA ILE A 830 -54.53 7.52 4.60
C ILE A 830 -53.62 7.50 3.37
N PHE A 831 -53.26 8.69 2.89
CA PHE A 831 -52.20 8.91 1.91
C PHE A 831 -51.29 10.03 2.42
N ASN A 832 -50.03 10.03 2.00
CA ASN A 832 -49.13 11.11 2.38
C ASN A 832 -49.24 12.28 1.40
N VAL A 833 -49.20 13.47 1.96
CA VAL A 833 -49.11 14.72 1.22
C VAL A 833 -47.80 15.40 1.60
N ARG A 834 -47.03 15.80 0.59
CA ARG A 834 -45.82 16.61 0.79
C ARG A 834 -46.15 18.06 0.52
N ILE A 835 -45.78 18.91 1.45
CA ILE A 835 -46.05 20.34 1.42
C ILE A 835 -44.74 21.06 1.51
N ARG A 836 -44.39 21.81 0.46
CA ARG A 836 -43.20 22.67 0.46
C ARG A 836 -43.50 23.95 1.23
N ILE A 837 -42.57 24.35 2.08
CA ILE A 837 -42.56 25.63 2.76
C ILE A 837 -41.42 26.45 2.16
N LYS A 838 -41.74 27.64 1.67
CA LYS A 838 -40.72 28.63 1.27
C LYS A 838 -40.36 29.43 2.51
N SER A 839 -39.11 29.39 2.92
CA SER A 839 -38.63 30.16 4.06
C SER A 839 -37.48 31.05 3.63
N ASP A 840 -37.67 32.36 3.80
CA ASP A 840 -36.58 33.35 3.78
C ASP A 840 -35.94 33.50 5.19
N GLU A 841 -36.50 32.81 6.20
CA GLU A 841 -36.09 32.90 7.61
C GLU A 841 -35.15 31.74 8.01
N THR A 842 -34.07 32.12 8.70
CA THR A 842 -32.93 31.27 9.08
C THR A 842 -33.19 30.28 10.22
N GLU A 843 -34.43 30.12 10.70
CA GLU A 843 -34.74 29.35 11.92
C GLU A 843 -35.42 27.99 11.68
N LEU A 844 -35.80 27.66 10.43
CA LEU A 844 -36.34 26.34 10.13
C LEU A 844 -35.25 25.26 10.18
N LYS A 845 -35.41 24.30 11.08
CA LYS A 845 -34.50 23.15 11.25
C LYS A 845 -35.18 21.84 10.83
N PRO A 846 -34.44 20.90 10.22
CA PRO A 846 -34.93 19.54 10.00
C PRO A 846 -35.37 18.87 11.31
N GLY A 847 -36.48 18.14 11.27
CA GLY A 847 -37.02 17.38 12.41
C GLY A 847 -38.06 18.11 13.27
N LEU A 848 -38.35 19.38 12.99
CA LEU A 848 -39.44 20.12 13.66
C LEU A 848 -40.81 19.55 13.23
N ILE A 849 -41.78 19.53 14.15
CA ILE A 849 -43.16 19.15 13.83
C ILE A 849 -43.92 20.40 13.39
N GLY A 850 -44.49 20.34 12.19
CA GLY A 850 -45.45 21.33 11.73
C GLY A 850 -46.86 20.75 11.69
N GLU A 851 -47.82 21.54 12.13
CA GLU A 851 -49.24 21.33 11.92
C GLU A 851 -49.67 22.03 10.64
N VAL A 852 -50.17 21.26 9.67
CA VAL A 852 -50.68 21.77 8.41
C VAL A 852 -52.18 21.91 8.52
N TYR A 853 -52.69 23.08 8.19
CA TYR A 853 -54.10 23.42 8.10
C TYR A 853 -54.49 23.57 6.63
N PHE A 854 -55.39 22.70 6.18
CA PHE A 854 -55.95 22.75 4.84
C PHE A 854 -57.08 23.78 4.78
N PRO A 855 -57.29 24.47 3.65
CA PRO A 855 -58.24 25.59 3.52
C PRO A 855 -59.72 25.18 3.53
N PHE A 856 -60.02 23.88 3.70
CA PHE A 856 -61.38 23.33 3.68
C PHE A 856 -61.75 22.65 4.99
N ALA A 857 -63.06 22.55 5.25
CA ALA A 857 -63.61 22.03 6.50
C ALA A 857 -63.59 20.48 6.58
N LYS A 858 -63.53 19.95 7.81
CA LYS A 858 -63.50 18.53 8.22
C LYS A 858 -64.77 17.75 7.92
#